data_AF-A0A2E8J188-F1
#
_entry.id   AF-A0A2E8J188-F1
#
_cell.length_a   1.000
_cell.length_b   1.000
_cell.length_c   1.000
_cell.angle_alpha   90.00
_cell.angle_beta   90.00
_cell.angle_gamma   90.00
#
_symmetry.space_group_name_H-M   'P 1'
#
loop_
_entity.id
_entity.type
_entity.pdbx_description
1 polymer ?
#
loop_
_entity_poly.entity_id
_entity_poly.type
_entity_poly.pdbx_seq_one_letter_code
_entity_poly.pdbx_strand_id
1 'polypeptide(L)'
;MKYARRSPLTTVDTFFAQQRTRLGAKGSIVGLLLVPALFGVVHFGFQALLVLVTSVVSCIIAAYFVRVLNNQPCDFIPPPGPIITGLLIGITLTAQTPLYMIVVGGFTAEFLGKAVFPRLGRNLFNPAVLGRSAIAVLETLYPMSYGPQQGDPDMVSSASVLFKEAGGQTVPSYLDAFLGITPGAIGETSILVLGLVGIFLFRYVIIKREAAVAMIAATPLMVMLLPPTAEIVGHAPWVTNPLMYILGSSTVLTAVFFATDPTTTPHSRLGCILFGIGVATIGVAGKFYTTTPGFEMYGILVMNLLTPLLNHIAGAVITTSPRKSSNDASTTTKDFWTDTFYAVGPHPPSEKLLPSPFTTQTPTFDNYAAKGSFRMLQKYQLDATRETVLEKLQESNLRGCGGGHFPAAQKWQAALAHPGPRCLVVNGLEGEPSTFKDLFLMREHSRLLVEGLAIAAWVLETSQVKVVINTTYLECSQIVSEALKELEIHNAGELPFQVEVITGPEADLYVCGEESALIEYLEGRPCEPQLRPPFPTEKGVEGKPTVIHNVETLCWVPLLLEQSAHFATHGIPKLVSLSGPLKRPGVYEVSMGTPLVKIMEMAGGLRLGYKLKALSVGGVSGGFLSHDALELPFTVEKIREAGAMVGTGTIRFYSIGEDLIEEILATMTFFQQETCGRCTPCRVGCGELLRYTQRLARKEITDADHQWLMEVTRTMQLTSTCGFGVAVPQPLLSFLAINDE
;
A
#
# COMPACT_ATOMS: atom_id res chain seq x y z
N MET A 1 -12.43 -28.54 -23.85
CA MET A 1 -12.19 -29.78 -23.06
C MET A 1 -12.33 -29.45 -21.57
N LYS A 2 -13.26 -30.14 -20.88
CA LYS A 2 -13.57 -30.13 -19.43
C LYS A 2 -13.57 -28.76 -18.71
N TYR A 3 -14.72 -28.08 -18.74
CA TYR A 3 -15.10 -27.05 -17.78
C TYR A 3 -15.09 -27.62 -16.35
N ALA A 4 -14.29 -27.04 -15.46
CA ALA A 4 -14.44 -27.23 -14.02
C ALA A 4 -15.69 -26.47 -13.56
N ARG A 5 -16.78 -27.20 -13.30
CA ARG A 5 -17.99 -26.68 -12.65
C ARG A 5 -17.59 -26.10 -11.28
N ARG A 6 -17.57 -24.78 -11.12
CA ARG A 6 -17.67 -24.16 -9.79
C ARG A 6 -19.06 -24.50 -9.24
N SER A 7 -19.10 -25.05 -8.03
CA SER A 7 -20.33 -25.42 -7.33
C SER A 7 -21.26 -24.20 -7.18
N PRO A 8 -22.59 -24.37 -7.29
CA PRO A 8 -23.53 -23.30 -6.96
C PRO A 8 -23.32 -22.87 -5.50
N LEU A 9 -23.20 -21.57 -5.27
CA LEU A 9 -23.13 -20.99 -3.93
C LEU A 9 -24.43 -21.36 -3.19
N THR A 10 -24.29 -21.84 -1.97
CA THR A 10 -25.43 -22.27 -1.16
C THR A 10 -26.26 -21.05 -0.72
N THR A 11 -27.53 -21.26 -0.36
CA THR A 11 -28.44 -20.21 0.16
C THR A 11 -27.85 -19.42 1.34
N VAL A 12 -26.92 -20.05 2.07
CA VAL A 12 -26.18 -19.46 3.19
C VAL A 12 -25.12 -18.47 2.69
N ASP A 13 -24.41 -18.80 1.60
CA ASP A 13 -23.39 -17.93 1.01
C ASP A 13 -23.99 -16.63 0.45
N THR A 14 -25.22 -16.69 -0.04
CA THR A 14 -25.98 -15.54 -0.57
C THR A 14 -26.43 -14.60 0.55
N PHE A 15 -26.92 -15.14 1.67
CA PHE A 15 -27.31 -14.35 2.85
C PHE A 15 -26.14 -13.54 3.43
N PHE A 16 -24.96 -14.16 3.54
CA PHE A 16 -23.78 -13.50 4.08
C PHE A 16 -23.13 -12.51 3.10
N ALA A 17 -23.18 -12.78 1.79
CA ALA A 17 -22.77 -11.82 0.77
C ALA A 17 -23.64 -10.54 0.81
N GLN A 18 -24.94 -10.68 1.06
CA GLN A 18 -25.89 -9.57 1.25
C GLN A 18 -25.67 -8.80 2.56
N GLN A 19 -25.35 -9.49 3.67
CA GLN A 19 -25.00 -8.84 4.94
C GLN A 19 -23.71 -8.01 4.82
N ARG A 20 -22.71 -8.50 4.08
CA ARG A 20 -21.43 -7.82 3.85
C ARG A 20 -21.56 -6.55 3.01
N THR A 21 -22.51 -6.52 2.08
CA THR A 21 -22.85 -5.34 1.27
C THR A 21 -23.63 -4.29 2.07
N ARG A 22 -24.39 -4.69 3.10
CA ARG A 22 -25.18 -3.77 3.95
C ARG A 22 -24.43 -3.17 5.16
N LEU A 23 -23.53 -3.93 5.80
CA LEU A 23 -22.84 -3.50 7.03
C LEU A 23 -21.38 -3.06 6.84
N GLY A 24 -20.81 -3.27 5.63
CA GLY A 24 -19.37 -3.12 5.37
C GLY A 24 -18.53 -4.21 6.07
N ALA A 25 -17.30 -4.45 5.59
CA ALA A 25 -16.45 -5.55 6.10
C ALA A 25 -16.22 -5.50 7.62
N LYS A 26 -16.08 -4.30 8.19
CA LYS A 26 -15.92 -4.11 9.64
C LYS A 26 -17.22 -4.33 10.42
N GLY A 27 -18.38 -3.93 9.88
CA GLY A 27 -19.68 -4.21 10.51
C GLY A 27 -20.02 -5.70 10.52
N SER A 28 -19.60 -6.46 9.50
CA SER A 28 -19.70 -7.92 9.51
C SER A 28 -18.84 -8.58 10.59
N ILE A 29 -17.64 -8.04 10.88
CA ILE A 29 -16.77 -8.52 11.96
C ILE A 29 -17.42 -8.25 13.33
N VAL A 30 -18.01 -7.08 13.53
CA VAL A 30 -18.78 -6.77 14.76
C VAL A 30 -19.89 -7.81 14.96
N GLY A 31 -20.69 -8.08 13.93
CA GLY A 31 -21.75 -9.09 14.00
C GLY A 31 -21.24 -10.49 14.35
N LEU A 32 -20.07 -10.89 13.83
CA LEU A 32 -19.46 -12.19 14.12
C LEU A 32 -18.89 -12.29 15.53
N LEU A 33 -18.25 -11.23 16.04
CA LEU A 33 -17.69 -11.19 17.40
C LEU A 33 -18.78 -11.05 18.48
N LEU A 34 -19.95 -10.53 18.13
CA LEU A 34 -21.09 -10.50 19.05
C LEU A 34 -21.60 -11.91 19.38
N VAL A 35 -21.45 -12.89 18.50
CA VAL A 35 -21.92 -14.27 18.76
C VAL A 35 -21.20 -14.92 19.95
N PRO A 36 -19.85 -15.02 19.98
CA PRO A 36 -19.14 -15.55 21.15
C PRO A 36 -19.29 -14.64 22.38
N ALA A 37 -19.38 -13.31 22.20
CA ALA A 37 -19.62 -12.39 23.32
C ALA A 37 -20.97 -12.65 24.01
N LEU A 38 -22.05 -12.81 23.24
CA LEU A 38 -23.39 -13.12 23.76
C LEU A 38 -23.44 -14.52 24.39
N PHE A 39 -22.75 -15.50 23.81
CA PHE A 39 -22.64 -16.83 24.41
C PHE A 39 -21.98 -16.77 25.80
N GLY A 40 -20.91 -15.98 25.94
CA GLY A 40 -20.29 -15.69 27.22
C GLY A 40 -21.24 -15.02 28.23
N VAL A 41 -22.11 -14.11 27.78
CA VAL A 41 -23.16 -13.49 28.64
C VAL A 41 -24.19 -14.52 29.10
N VAL A 42 -24.61 -15.45 28.24
CA VAL A 42 -25.53 -16.53 28.63
C VAL A 42 -24.91 -17.41 29.70
N HIS A 43 -23.60 -17.66 29.62
CA HIS A 43 -22.90 -18.53 30.57
C HIS A 43 -22.56 -17.85 31.90
N PHE A 44 -22.05 -16.61 31.87
CA PHE A 44 -21.55 -15.88 33.06
C PHE A 44 -22.52 -14.82 33.61
N GLY A 45 -23.68 -14.64 32.97
CA GLY A 45 -24.72 -13.73 33.40
C GLY A 45 -24.35 -12.24 33.31
N PHE A 46 -24.97 -11.45 34.18
CA PHE A 46 -24.91 -9.98 34.13
C PHE A 46 -23.50 -9.40 34.27
N GLN A 47 -22.61 -10.06 35.01
CA GLN A 47 -21.23 -9.58 35.21
C GLN A 47 -20.42 -9.61 33.90
N ALA A 48 -20.58 -10.62 33.06
CA ALA A 48 -19.95 -10.66 31.74
C ALA A 48 -20.49 -9.58 30.80
N LEU A 49 -21.80 -9.28 30.88
CA LEU A 49 -22.38 -8.16 30.14
C LEU A 49 -21.75 -6.83 30.55
N LEU A 50 -21.54 -6.62 31.85
CA LEU A 50 -20.91 -5.42 32.39
C LEU A 50 -19.47 -5.25 31.88
N VAL A 51 -18.68 -6.32 31.88
CA VAL A 51 -17.31 -6.34 31.35
C VAL A 51 -17.29 -6.00 29.86
N LEU A 52 -18.12 -6.64 29.04
CA LEU A 52 -18.20 -6.42 27.60
C LEU A 52 -18.64 -4.99 27.26
N VAL A 53 -19.70 -4.49 27.90
CA VAL A 53 -20.20 -3.13 27.70
C VAL A 53 -19.16 -2.10 28.12
N THR A 54 -18.52 -2.28 29.27
CA THR A 54 -17.48 -1.37 29.76
C THR A 54 -16.30 -1.31 28.79
N SER A 55 -15.89 -2.45 28.25
CA SER A 55 -14.79 -2.53 27.27
C SER A 55 -15.12 -1.83 25.94
N VAL A 56 -16.32 -2.06 25.40
CA VAL A 56 -16.75 -1.40 24.16
C VAL A 56 -16.91 0.11 24.36
N VAL A 57 -17.56 0.52 25.45
CA VAL A 57 -17.78 1.93 25.76
C VAL A 57 -16.45 2.65 26.02
N SER A 58 -15.50 2.05 26.74
CA SER A 58 -14.20 2.66 26.99
C SER A 58 -13.41 2.90 25.69
N CYS A 59 -13.39 1.94 24.77
CA CYS A 59 -12.78 2.12 23.44
C CYS A 59 -13.48 3.20 22.61
N ILE A 60 -14.82 3.26 22.61
CA ILE A 60 -15.56 4.31 21.90
C ILE A 60 -15.22 5.70 22.46
N ILE A 61 -15.24 5.85 23.79
CA ILE A 61 -14.91 7.11 24.46
C ILE A 61 -13.47 7.52 24.15
N ALA A 62 -12.52 6.58 24.25
CA ALA A 62 -11.12 6.86 23.96
C ALA A 62 -10.90 7.28 22.50
N ALA A 63 -11.58 6.64 21.55
CA ALA A 63 -11.51 7.01 20.13
C ALA A 63 -12.07 8.41 19.86
N TYR A 64 -13.21 8.77 20.47
CA TYR A 64 -13.73 10.13 20.38
C TYR A 64 -12.81 11.16 21.05
N PHE A 65 -12.24 10.83 22.21
CA PHE A 65 -11.28 11.69 22.88
C PHE A 65 -10.06 11.98 22.00
N VAL A 66 -9.50 10.97 21.34
CA VAL A 66 -8.42 11.13 20.35
C VAL A 66 -8.85 12.02 19.18
N ARG A 67 -10.07 11.87 18.67
CA ARG A 67 -10.59 12.75 17.59
C ARG A 67 -10.70 14.20 18.03
N VAL A 68 -11.20 14.44 19.25
CA VAL A 68 -11.30 15.79 19.83
C VAL A 68 -9.91 16.41 19.98
N LEU A 69 -8.93 15.68 20.51
CA LEU A 69 -7.53 16.15 20.62
C LEU A 69 -6.93 16.51 19.26
N ASN A 70 -7.33 15.81 18.20
CA ASN A 70 -6.86 16.02 16.84
C ASN A 70 -7.72 16.99 16.02
N ASN A 71 -8.66 17.72 16.65
CA ASN A 71 -9.60 18.64 15.98
C ASN A 71 -10.38 17.99 14.81
N GLN A 72 -10.75 16.70 14.95
CA GLN A 72 -11.51 15.96 13.95
C GLN A 72 -13.01 15.97 14.27
N PRO A 73 -13.90 15.95 13.25
CA PRO A 73 -15.34 15.87 13.46
C PRO A 73 -15.71 14.55 14.15
N CYS A 74 -16.61 14.64 15.14
CA CYS A 74 -17.17 13.51 15.86
C CYS A 74 -18.58 13.23 15.35
N ASP A 75 -18.75 12.10 14.67
CA ASP A 75 -20.06 11.63 14.22
C ASP A 75 -20.89 11.16 15.42
N PHE A 76 -22.23 11.12 15.28
CA PHE A 76 -23.11 10.61 16.33
C PHE A 76 -23.03 9.07 16.46
N ILE A 77 -22.80 8.38 15.34
CA ILE A 77 -22.70 6.92 15.29
C ILE A 77 -21.23 6.52 15.45
N PRO A 78 -20.90 5.69 16.46
CA PRO A 78 -19.52 5.28 16.70
C PRO A 78 -18.97 4.46 15.53
N PRO A 79 -17.72 4.70 15.11
CA PRO A 79 -17.10 3.91 14.06
C PRO A 79 -16.98 2.42 14.48
N PRO A 80 -17.05 1.45 13.55
CA PRO A 80 -16.97 0.03 13.89
C PRO A 80 -15.65 -0.42 14.52
N GLY A 81 -14.54 0.31 14.27
CA GLY A 81 -13.20 -0.06 14.73
C GLY A 81 -13.06 -0.19 16.26
N PRO A 82 -13.36 0.88 17.03
CA PRO A 82 -13.36 0.82 18.49
C PRO A 82 -14.30 -0.24 19.08
N ILE A 83 -15.42 -0.52 18.40
CA ILE A 83 -16.35 -1.60 18.81
C ILE A 83 -15.69 -2.97 18.68
N ILE A 84 -15.01 -3.23 17.55
CA ILE A 84 -14.24 -4.48 17.36
C ILE A 84 -13.17 -4.62 18.43
N THR A 85 -12.37 -3.57 18.64
CA THR A 85 -11.29 -3.57 19.65
C THR A 85 -11.83 -3.81 21.05
N GLY A 86 -12.92 -3.15 21.44
CA GLY A 86 -13.56 -3.36 22.74
C GLY A 86 -14.19 -4.75 22.91
N LEU A 87 -14.81 -5.31 21.87
CA LEU A 87 -15.31 -6.69 21.90
C LEU A 87 -14.17 -7.70 22.04
N LEU A 88 -13.08 -7.54 21.28
CA LEU A 88 -11.89 -8.40 21.38
C LEU A 88 -11.27 -8.34 22.77
N ILE A 89 -11.08 -7.15 23.35
CA ILE A 89 -10.59 -7.02 24.73
C ILE A 89 -11.55 -7.74 25.68
N GLY A 90 -12.85 -7.45 25.61
CA GLY A 90 -13.84 -7.98 26.55
C GLY A 90 -13.94 -9.51 26.55
N ILE A 91 -13.85 -10.17 25.39
CA ILE A 91 -13.86 -11.65 25.33
C ILE A 91 -12.59 -12.29 25.91
N THR A 92 -11.52 -11.54 26.14
CA THR A 92 -10.28 -12.06 26.78
C THR A 92 -10.24 -11.93 28.29
N LEU A 93 -11.27 -11.29 28.87
CA LEU A 93 -11.35 -11.01 30.30
C LEU A 93 -12.26 -12.02 31.02
N THR A 94 -12.14 -12.09 32.34
CA THR A 94 -13.06 -12.86 33.18
C THR A 94 -14.25 -11.97 33.54
N ALA A 95 -15.37 -12.59 33.92
CA ALA A 95 -16.56 -11.84 34.36
C ALA A 95 -16.31 -11.01 35.63
N GLN A 96 -15.21 -11.24 36.35
CA GLN A 96 -14.87 -10.56 37.61
C GLN A 96 -13.79 -9.48 37.46
N THR A 97 -13.29 -9.22 36.24
CA THR A 97 -12.26 -8.20 36.01
C THR A 97 -12.76 -6.82 36.49
N PRO A 98 -12.02 -6.13 37.38
CA PRO A 98 -12.41 -4.81 37.86
C PRO A 98 -12.58 -3.80 36.71
N LEU A 99 -13.72 -3.11 36.68
CA LEU A 99 -14.10 -2.25 35.55
C LEU A 99 -13.09 -1.13 35.25
N TYR A 100 -12.41 -0.59 36.27
CA TYR A 100 -11.42 0.47 36.06
C TYR A 100 -10.21 -0.03 35.25
N MET A 101 -9.81 -1.29 35.41
CA MET A 101 -8.72 -1.88 34.61
C MET A 101 -9.12 -1.94 33.14
N ILE A 102 -10.39 -2.29 32.86
CA ILE A 102 -10.96 -2.35 31.52
C ILE A 102 -10.95 -0.97 30.86
N VAL A 103 -11.26 0.09 31.62
CA VAL A 103 -11.19 1.47 31.12
C VAL A 103 -9.76 1.82 30.73
N VAL A 104 -8.77 1.53 31.59
CA VAL A 104 -7.35 1.78 31.26
C VAL A 104 -6.92 0.98 30.03
N GLY A 105 -7.33 -0.28 29.91
CA GLY A 105 -7.06 -1.11 28.74
C GLY A 105 -7.65 -0.54 27.45
N GLY A 106 -8.90 -0.10 27.46
CA GLY A 106 -9.56 0.49 26.30
C GLY A 106 -8.91 1.80 25.84
N PHE A 107 -8.52 2.67 26.78
CA PHE A 107 -7.77 3.88 26.47
C PHE A 107 -6.37 3.58 25.93
N THR A 108 -5.69 2.59 26.50
CA THR A 108 -4.37 2.16 26.01
C THR A 108 -4.44 1.63 24.58
N ALA A 109 -5.46 0.81 24.28
CA ALA A 109 -5.68 0.26 22.95
C ALA A 109 -5.87 1.35 21.88
N GLU A 110 -6.70 2.35 22.15
CA GLU A 110 -6.97 3.41 21.16
C GLU A 110 -5.86 4.46 21.09
N PHE A 111 -5.29 4.87 22.23
CA PHE A 111 -4.26 5.90 22.27
C PHE A 111 -2.91 5.38 21.79
N LEU A 112 -2.38 4.34 22.45
CA LEU A 112 -1.06 3.79 22.10
C LEU A 112 -1.14 2.83 20.90
N GLY A 113 -2.25 2.11 20.73
CA GLY A 113 -2.40 1.13 19.65
C GLY A 113 -2.79 1.72 18.30
N LYS A 114 -3.47 2.89 18.27
CA LYS A 114 -3.95 3.51 17.02
C LYS A 114 -3.55 4.98 16.87
N ALA A 115 -3.63 5.81 17.91
CA ALA A 115 -3.35 7.24 17.78
C ALA A 115 -1.85 7.54 17.59
N VAL A 116 -0.96 6.80 18.28
CA VAL A 116 0.50 6.94 18.14
C VAL A 116 1.02 6.40 16.80
N PHE A 117 0.34 5.43 16.20
CA PHE A 117 0.73 4.79 14.93
C PHE A 117 -0.39 4.89 13.88
N PRO A 118 -0.76 6.09 13.39
CA PRO A 118 -2.00 6.33 12.65
C PRO A 118 -2.02 5.80 11.20
N ARG A 119 -1.11 4.88 10.82
CA ARG A 119 -1.10 4.28 9.48
C ARG A 119 -2.30 3.34 9.32
N LEU A 120 -3.26 3.77 8.51
CA LEU A 120 -4.50 3.03 8.22
C LEU A 120 -4.15 1.63 7.66
N GLY A 121 -4.35 0.58 8.46
CA GLY A 121 -4.09 -0.81 8.06
C GLY A 121 -2.71 -1.37 8.37
N ARG A 122 -1.83 -0.64 9.07
CA ARG A 122 -0.55 -1.15 9.59
C ARG A 122 -0.26 -0.55 10.97
N ASN A 123 -1.07 -0.88 11.98
CA ASN A 123 -0.71 -0.57 13.37
C ASN A 123 0.57 -1.36 13.73
N LEU A 124 1.53 -0.72 14.39
CA LEU A 124 2.76 -1.38 14.83
C LEU A 124 2.43 -2.57 15.75
N PHE A 125 1.40 -2.42 16.58
CA PHE A 125 0.89 -3.44 17.49
C PHE A 125 -0.59 -3.70 17.26
N ASN A 126 -1.05 -4.90 17.61
CA ASN A 126 -2.48 -5.17 17.72
C ASN A 126 -3.11 -4.34 18.85
N PRO A 127 -4.05 -3.41 18.54
CA PRO A 127 -4.62 -2.51 19.55
C PRO A 127 -5.31 -3.26 20.69
N ALA A 128 -6.06 -4.32 20.38
CA ALA A 128 -6.76 -5.11 21.38
C ALA A 128 -5.77 -5.86 22.29
N VAL A 129 -4.69 -6.43 21.73
CA VAL A 129 -3.65 -7.09 22.53
C VAL A 129 -2.90 -6.08 23.39
N LEU A 130 -2.61 -4.88 22.87
CA LEU A 130 -1.98 -3.81 23.65
C LEU A 130 -2.85 -3.38 24.84
N GLY A 131 -4.16 -3.22 24.62
CA GLY A 131 -5.13 -2.97 25.69
C GLY A 131 -5.16 -4.10 26.73
N ARG A 132 -5.15 -5.37 26.28
CA ARG A 132 -5.07 -6.54 27.17
C ARG A 132 -3.77 -6.58 27.97
N SER A 133 -2.64 -6.19 27.39
CA SER A 133 -1.35 -6.09 28.08
C SER A 133 -1.38 -5.06 29.21
N ALA A 134 -2.00 -3.90 28.99
CA ALA A 134 -2.17 -2.89 30.03
C ALA A 134 -3.01 -3.44 31.20
N ILE A 135 -4.09 -4.17 30.90
CA ILE A 135 -4.89 -4.85 31.91
C ILE A 135 -4.05 -5.89 32.66
N ALA A 136 -3.22 -6.66 31.97
CA ALA A 136 -2.35 -7.67 32.58
C ALA A 136 -1.35 -7.09 33.56
N VAL A 137 -0.76 -5.94 33.23
CA VAL A 137 0.13 -5.20 34.13
C VAL A 137 -0.63 -4.72 35.38
N LEU A 138 -1.88 -4.26 35.21
CA LEU A 138 -2.71 -3.88 36.37
C LEU A 138 -3.08 -5.10 37.23
N GLU A 139 -3.35 -6.25 36.62
CA GLU A 139 -3.62 -7.52 37.32
C GLU A 139 -2.40 -7.96 38.16
N THR A 140 -1.16 -7.74 37.69
CA THR A 140 0.05 -8.09 38.45
C THR A 140 0.39 -7.07 39.54
N LEU A 141 0.04 -5.80 39.36
CA LEU A 141 0.25 -4.73 40.35
C LEU A 141 -0.78 -4.73 41.48
N TYR A 142 -1.85 -5.53 41.37
CA TYR A 142 -2.89 -5.67 42.39
C TYR A 142 -2.66 -6.95 43.20
N PRO A 143 -1.87 -6.92 44.31
CA PRO A 143 -1.72 -8.09 45.17
C PRO A 143 -3.09 -8.42 45.78
N MET A 144 -3.67 -9.55 45.36
CA MET A 144 -5.00 -10.01 45.78
C MET A 144 -5.05 -10.23 47.30
N SER A 145 -5.49 -9.20 48.03
CA SER A 145 -5.89 -9.33 49.43
C SER A 145 -7.36 -9.72 49.49
N TYR A 146 -7.66 -11.00 49.27
CA TYR A 146 -8.89 -11.63 49.77
C TYR A 146 -8.48 -12.80 50.67
N GLY A 147 -8.71 -12.63 51.97
CA GLY A 147 -8.46 -13.65 52.99
C GLY A 147 -9.35 -14.88 52.82
N PRO A 148 -9.05 -15.97 53.55
CA PRO A 148 -9.73 -17.25 53.41
C PRO A 148 -11.14 -17.14 53.99
N GLN A 149 -12.12 -16.80 53.16
CA GLN A 149 -13.53 -17.02 53.48
C GLN A 149 -14.14 -17.97 52.45
N GLN A 150 -14.48 -19.14 52.98
CA GLN A 150 -15.34 -20.22 52.47
C GLN A 150 -16.14 -19.87 51.20
N GLY A 151 -15.70 -20.45 50.07
CA GLY A 151 -16.44 -20.41 48.82
C GLY A 151 -15.52 -20.38 47.61
N ASP A 152 -14.88 -21.51 47.35
CA ASP A 152 -14.10 -21.84 46.14
C ASP A 152 -12.95 -20.88 45.76
N PRO A 153 -11.67 -21.30 45.84
CA PRO A 153 -10.50 -20.55 45.33
C PRO A 153 -10.52 -20.24 43.81
N ASP A 154 -11.66 -20.42 43.16
CA ASP A 154 -11.81 -20.76 41.75
C ASP A 154 -12.36 -19.60 40.89
N MET A 155 -12.41 -18.39 41.46
CA MET A 155 -13.12 -17.26 40.86
C MET A 155 -12.28 -16.06 40.44
N VAL A 156 -11.01 -15.90 40.87
CA VAL A 156 -10.34 -14.58 40.74
C VAL A 156 -9.01 -14.53 39.98
N SER A 157 -8.41 -15.61 39.45
CA SER A 157 -7.29 -15.41 38.48
C SER A 157 -6.94 -16.53 37.48
N SER A 158 -7.54 -17.72 37.55
CA SER A 158 -7.16 -18.84 36.66
C SER A 158 -7.91 -18.80 35.32
N ALA A 159 -7.59 -17.81 34.48
CA ALA A 159 -8.25 -17.58 33.19
C ALA A 159 -7.92 -18.61 32.09
N SER A 160 -7.38 -19.78 32.43
CA SER A 160 -7.24 -20.90 31.49
C SER A 160 -7.46 -22.20 32.25
N VAL A 161 -8.31 -23.06 31.68
CA VAL A 161 -8.66 -24.40 32.16
C VAL A 161 -7.42 -25.21 32.58
N LEU A 162 -6.30 -25.00 31.87
CA LEU A 162 -5.02 -25.68 32.09
C LEU A 162 -4.37 -25.35 33.46
N PHE A 163 -4.48 -24.11 33.95
CA PHE A 163 -3.90 -23.74 35.25
C PHE A 163 -4.73 -24.25 36.43
N LYS A 164 -6.05 -24.46 36.24
CA LYS A 164 -6.92 -25.10 37.24
C LYS A 164 -6.56 -26.57 37.44
N GLU A 165 -6.25 -27.28 36.36
CA GLU A 165 -5.77 -28.67 36.39
C GLU A 165 -4.38 -28.78 37.03
N ALA A 166 -3.47 -27.83 36.78
CA ALA A 166 -2.17 -27.76 37.46
C ALA A 166 -2.31 -27.57 38.99
N GLY A 167 -3.40 -26.95 39.45
CA GLY A 167 -3.78 -26.82 40.86
C GLY A 167 -4.52 -28.03 41.45
N GLY A 168 -4.70 -29.13 40.71
CA GLY A 168 -5.30 -30.38 41.20
C GLY A 168 -6.82 -30.51 41.03
N GLN A 169 -7.47 -29.65 40.25
CA GLN A 169 -8.90 -29.75 39.94
C GLN A 169 -9.20 -30.76 38.82
N THR A 170 -10.45 -31.23 38.74
CA THR A 170 -10.88 -32.26 37.77
C THR A 170 -10.76 -31.77 36.33
N VAL A 171 -10.11 -32.57 35.48
CA VAL A 171 -9.97 -32.34 34.04
C VAL A 171 -11.36 -32.31 33.39
N PRO A 172 -11.74 -31.25 32.67
CA PRO A 172 -12.97 -31.27 31.89
C PRO A 172 -12.88 -32.29 30.77
N SER A 173 -14.01 -32.92 30.44
CA SER A 173 -14.03 -33.86 29.33
C SER A 173 -13.68 -33.15 28.01
N TYR A 174 -13.15 -33.88 27.02
CA TYR A 174 -12.90 -33.31 25.68
C TYR A 174 -14.15 -32.64 25.10
N LEU A 175 -15.33 -33.18 25.40
CA LEU A 175 -16.60 -32.63 24.96
C LEU A 175 -16.89 -31.30 25.66
N ASP A 176 -16.66 -31.20 26.97
CA ASP A 176 -16.88 -29.96 27.74
C ASP A 176 -15.87 -28.87 27.35
N ALA A 177 -14.61 -29.25 27.10
CA ALA A 177 -13.58 -28.33 26.59
C ALA A 177 -13.90 -27.86 25.16
N PHE A 178 -14.37 -28.75 24.29
CA PHE A 178 -14.76 -28.41 22.93
C PHE A 178 -16.03 -27.54 22.87
N LEU A 179 -17.01 -27.82 23.73
CA LEU A 179 -18.25 -27.04 23.85
C LEU A 179 -18.04 -25.72 24.62
N GLY A 180 -16.91 -25.56 25.33
CA GLY A 180 -16.61 -24.36 26.11
C GLY A 180 -17.45 -24.23 27.38
N ILE A 181 -17.84 -25.34 28.03
CA ILE A 181 -18.70 -25.32 29.23
C ILE A 181 -17.86 -25.21 30.52
N THR A 182 -16.61 -24.77 30.39
CA THR A 182 -15.62 -24.73 31.48
C THR A 182 -15.35 -23.29 31.93
N PRO A 183 -15.20 -23.02 33.24
CA PRO A 183 -14.96 -21.66 33.72
C PRO A 183 -13.58 -21.14 33.30
N GLY A 184 -13.56 -20.01 32.57
CA GLY A 184 -12.37 -19.34 32.00
C GLY A 184 -12.68 -17.91 31.54
N ALA A 185 -11.92 -17.35 30.60
CA ALA A 185 -12.24 -16.06 29.99
C ALA A 185 -13.58 -16.11 29.21
N ILE A 186 -14.26 -14.96 29.04
CA ILE A 186 -15.58 -14.86 28.40
C ILE A 186 -15.61 -15.50 27.00
N GLY A 187 -14.52 -15.43 26.24
CA GLY A 187 -14.38 -16.03 24.92
C GLY A 187 -13.99 -17.51 24.94
N GLU A 188 -13.32 -17.99 25.99
CA GLU A 188 -12.91 -19.40 26.11
C GLU A 188 -14.11 -20.32 26.35
N THR A 189 -15.25 -19.80 26.79
CA THR A 189 -16.50 -20.58 26.89
C THR A 189 -17.19 -20.83 25.55
N SER A 190 -16.56 -20.41 24.45
CA SER A 190 -17.18 -20.41 23.13
C SER A 190 -16.26 -21.00 22.06
N ILE A 191 -15.40 -21.98 22.38
CA ILE A 191 -14.34 -22.45 21.47
C ILE A 191 -14.90 -22.99 20.14
N LEU A 192 -15.98 -23.77 20.16
CA LEU A 192 -16.67 -24.21 18.94
C LEU A 192 -17.18 -23.01 18.12
N VAL A 193 -17.80 -22.04 18.79
CA VAL A 193 -18.36 -20.83 18.16
C VAL A 193 -17.23 -19.97 17.58
N LEU A 194 -16.12 -19.80 18.32
CA LEU A 194 -14.92 -19.10 17.87
C LEU A 194 -14.22 -19.82 16.72
N GLY A 195 -14.19 -21.15 16.73
CA GLY A 195 -13.68 -21.96 15.63
C GLY A 195 -14.50 -21.79 14.37
N LEU A 196 -15.84 -21.81 14.48
CA LEU A 196 -16.75 -21.53 13.37
C LEU A 196 -16.63 -20.10 12.86
N VAL A 197 -16.57 -19.11 13.77
CA VAL A 197 -16.31 -17.71 13.45
C VAL A 197 -14.95 -17.56 12.76
N GLY A 198 -13.91 -18.24 13.25
CA GLY A 198 -12.56 -18.25 12.66
C GLY A 198 -12.54 -18.85 11.26
N ILE A 199 -13.14 -20.03 11.06
CA ILE A 199 -13.29 -20.68 9.74
C ILE A 199 -14.06 -19.76 8.79
N PHE A 200 -15.12 -19.12 9.28
CA PHE A 200 -15.93 -18.20 8.51
C PHE A 200 -15.15 -16.93 8.12
N LEU A 201 -14.42 -16.33 9.07
CA LEU A 201 -13.52 -15.21 8.84
C LEU A 201 -12.43 -15.58 7.82
N PHE A 202 -11.80 -16.75 7.93
CA PHE A 202 -10.81 -17.25 6.95
C PHE A 202 -11.40 -17.47 5.56
N ARG A 203 -12.64 -17.94 5.47
CA ARG A 203 -13.30 -18.28 4.21
C ARG A 203 -13.82 -17.04 3.46
N TYR A 204 -14.17 -15.98 4.18
CA TYR A 204 -14.87 -14.84 3.61
C TYR A 204 -14.18 -13.48 3.77
N VAL A 205 -13.22 -13.21 4.68
CA VAL A 205 -12.71 -11.83 4.92
C VAL A 205 -11.20 -11.71 5.26
N ILE A 206 -10.40 -11.15 4.33
CA ILE A 206 -9.31 -10.14 4.46
C ILE A 206 -8.00 -10.46 5.25
N ILE A 207 -7.62 -11.66 5.70
CA ILE A 207 -6.29 -11.83 6.38
C ILE A 207 -5.46 -13.05 5.92
N LYS A 208 -4.13 -12.93 6.04
CA LYS A 208 -3.11 -13.97 5.75
C LYS A 208 -3.30 -15.19 6.65
N ARG A 209 -4.12 -16.13 6.19
CA ARG A 209 -4.41 -17.44 6.82
C ARG A 209 -3.15 -18.21 7.22
N GLU A 210 -2.03 -17.96 6.55
CA GLU A 210 -0.77 -18.65 6.71
C GLU A 210 -0.21 -18.53 8.13
N ALA A 211 -0.34 -17.37 8.78
CA ALA A 211 0.16 -17.16 10.14
C ALA A 211 -0.70 -17.88 11.20
N ALA A 212 -2.03 -17.75 11.10
CA ALA A 212 -2.95 -18.39 12.05
C ALA A 212 -2.92 -19.92 11.94
N VAL A 213 -2.87 -20.46 10.71
CA VAL A 213 -2.75 -21.90 10.47
C VAL A 213 -1.38 -22.40 10.94
N ALA A 214 -0.29 -21.68 10.65
CA ALA A 214 1.04 -22.05 11.12
C ALA A 214 1.13 -22.05 12.65
N MET A 215 0.49 -21.08 13.33
CA MET A 215 0.42 -21.06 14.79
C MET A 215 -0.28 -22.31 15.33
N ILE A 216 -1.51 -22.58 14.89
CA ILE A 216 -2.29 -23.75 15.36
C ILE A 216 -1.54 -25.06 15.05
N ALA A 217 -0.92 -25.17 13.88
CA ALA A 217 -0.19 -26.37 13.47
C ALA A 217 1.14 -26.55 14.23
N ALA A 218 1.80 -25.46 14.63
CA ALA A 218 3.05 -25.50 15.37
C ALA A 218 2.86 -25.75 16.87
N THR A 219 1.70 -25.38 17.44
CA THR A 219 1.41 -25.56 18.88
C THR A 219 1.64 -26.99 19.37
N PRO A 220 1.13 -28.06 18.72
CA PRO A 220 1.38 -29.44 19.17
C PRO A 220 2.86 -29.81 19.23
N LEU A 221 3.62 -29.36 18.23
CA LEU A 221 5.04 -29.61 18.15
C LEU A 221 5.77 -28.89 19.28
N MET A 222 5.41 -27.63 19.57
CA MET A 222 6.03 -26.85 20.64
C MET A 222 5.71 -27.41 22.03
N VAL A 223 4.48 -27.88 22.26
CA VAL A 223 4.09 -28.57 23.50
C VAL A 223 4.93 -29.83 23.75
N MET A 224 5.26 -30.58 22.68
CA MET A 224 6.10 -31.78 22.77
C MET A 224 7.59 -31.48 22.92
N LEU A 225 8.08 -30.37 22.35
CA LEU A 225 9.51 -30.03 22.30
C LEU A 225 9.99 -29.25 23.52
N LEU A 226 9.14 -28.38 24.10
CA LEU A 226 9.54 -27.56 25.24
C LEU A 226 9.41 -28.36 26.55
N PRO A 227 10.42 -28.37 27.42
CA PRO A 227 10.33 -29.09 28.69
C PRO A 227 9.43 -28.33 29.68
N PRO A 228 8.34 -28.92 30.17
CA PRO A 228 7.47 -28.28 31.16
C PRO A 228 8.17 -28.15 32.52
N THR A 229 7.86 -27.10 33.28
CA THR A 229 8.37 -26.96 34.65
C THR A 229 7.36 -27.51 35.66
N ALA A 230 7.78 -28.50 36.45
CA ALA A 230 6.92 -29.11 37.46
C ALA A 230 6.43 -28.10 38.52
N GLU A 231 7.19 -27.02 38.75
CA GLU A 231 6.82 -25.94 39.68
C GLU A 231 5.65 -25.08 39.20
N ILE A 232 5.46 -24.94 37.88
CA ILE A 232 4.44 -24.03 37.31
C ILE A 232 3.25 -24.80 36.75
N VAL A 233 3.49 -25.92 36.08
CA VAL A 233 2.42 -26.69 35.41
C VAL A 233 2.04 -27.99 36.14
N GLY A 234 2.73 -28.32 37.24
CA GLY A 234 2.45 -29.53 38.03
C GLY A 234 2.58 -30.83 37.22
N HIS A 235 1.79 -31.85 37.59
CA HIS A 235 1.67 -33.12 36.88
C HIS A 235 0.47 -33.17 35.92
N ALA A 236 0.03 -32.02 35.42
CA ALA A 236 -1.23 -31.95 34.70
C ALA A 236 -1.22 -32.77 33.39
N PRO A 237 -2.18 -33.69 33.19
CA PRO A 237 -2.30 -34.51 31.97
C PRO A 237 -2.21 -33.74 30.65
N TRP A 238 -2.75 -32.52 30.56
CA TRP A 238 -2.69 -31.69 29.35
C TRP A 238 -1.28 -31.33 28.89
N VAL A 239 -0.28 -31.35 29.78
CA VAL A 239 1.12 -31.06 29.44
C VAL A 239 1.69 -32.08 28.45
N THR A 240 1.13 -33.29 28.42
CA THR A 240 1.51 -34.37 27.49
C THR A 240 0.51 -34.57 26.36
N ASN A 241 -0.54 -33.74 26.30
CA ASN A 241 -1.64 -33.87 25.34
C ASN A 241 -1.86 -32.56 24.57
N PRO A 242 -1.26 -32.43 23.39
CA PRO A 242 -1.41 -31.26 22.53
C PRO A 242 -2.84 -30.85 22.19
N LEU A 243 -3.75 -31.82 22.07
CA LEU A 243 -5.14 -31.53 21.71
C LEU A 243 -5.87 -30.85 22.87
N MET A 244 -5.64 -31.33 24.10
CA MET A 244 -6.14 -30.65 25.31
C MET A 244 -5.49 -29.29 25.51
N TYR A 245 -4.23 -29.12 25.12
CA TYR A 245 -3.62 -27.79 25.11
C TYR A 245 -4.37 -26.84 24.18
N ILE A 246 -4.60 -27.20 22.91
CA ILE A 246 -5.32 -26.35 21.94
C ILE A 246 -6.76 -26.05 22.41
N LEU A 247 -7.47 -27.05 22.92
CA LEU A 247 -8.88 -26.92 23.33
C LEU A 247 -9.07 -26.34 24.73
N GLY A 248 -8.07 -26.41 25.62
CA GLY A 248 -8.14 -25.86 26.98
C GLY A 248 -7.47 -24.49 27.11
N SER A 249 -6.93 -23.94 26.02
CA SER A 249 -6.21 -22.68 26.01
C SER A 249 -6.88 -21.60 25.17
N SER A 250 -6.42 -20.36 25.38
CA SER A 250 -6.63 -19.23 24.50
C SER A 250 -6.01 -19.38 23.09
N THR A 251 -5.52 -20.56 22.66
CA THR A 251 -4.90 -20.75 21.33
C THR A 251 -5.88 -20.45 20.19
N VAL A 252 -7.10 -20.97 20.26
CA VAL A 252 -8.15 -20.71 19.23
C VAL A 252 -8.59 -19.25 19.25
N LEU A 253 -8.71 -18.67 20.46
CA LEU A 253 -9.02 -17.26 20.64
C LEU A 253 -7.92 -16.37 20.03
N THR A 254 -6.65 -16.70 20.27
CA THR A 254 -5.48 -16.02 19.69
C THR A 254 -5.48 -16.09 18.17
N ALA A 255 -5.91 -17.22 17.58
CA ALA A 255 -6.05 -17.35 16.13
C ALA A 255 -7.11 -16.40 15.53
N VAL A 256 -8.16 -16.08 16.29
CA VAL A 256 -9.20 -15.11 15.91
C VAL A 256 -8.70 -13.66 16.00
N PHE A 257 -7.77 -13.37 16.91
CA PHE A 257 -7.12 -12.04 17.01
C PHE A 257 -6.26 -11.71 15.79
N PHE A 258 -5.64 -12.71 15.17
CA PHE A 258 -4.99 -12.54 13.87
C PHE A 258 -5.97 -12.10 12.79
N ALA A 259 -7.25 -12.50 12.89
CA ALA A 259 -8.25 -12.40 11.83
C ALA A 259 -9.07 -11.09 11.82
N THR A 260 -8.90 -10.21 12.80
CA THR A 260 -9.90 -9.15 13.08
C THR A 260 -9.39 -7.70 13.13
N ASP A 261 -8.08 -7.45 13.21
CA ASP A 261 -7.49 -6.10 13.15
C ASP A 261 -6.22 -6.07 12.26
N PRO A 262 -6.14 -5.22 11.20
CA PRO A 262 -4.98 -5.15 10.31
C PRO A 262 -3.73 -4.63 11.04
N THR A 263 -2.82 -5.54 11.34
CA THR A 263 -1.61 -5.30 12.13
C THR A 263 -0.35 -5.67 11.35
N THR A 264 0.79 -5.16 11.82
CA THR A 264 2.12 -5.42 11.23
C THR A 264 2.41 -6.92 11.20
N THR A 265 2.27 -7.55 10.04
CA THR A 265 2.53 -8.98 9.80
C THR A 265 3.39 -9.14 8.55
N PRO A 266 4.33 -10.12 8.50
CA PRO A 266 5.25 -10.28 7.38
C PRO A 266 4.56 -10.46 6.04
N HIS A 267 5.10 -9.88 4.97
CA HIS A 267 4.46 -9.88 3.65
C HIS A 267 4.60 -11.21 2.92
N SER A 268 5.73 -11.90 3.12
CA SER A 268 6.00 -13.18 2.47
C SER A 268 5.26 -14.34 3.15
N ARG A 269 4.96 -15.38 2.38
CA ARG A 269 4.38 -16.63 2.90
C ARG A 269 5.29 -17.29 3.94
N LEU A 270 6.59 -17.34 3.67
CA LEU A 270 7.59 -17.87 4.61
C LEU A 270 7.63 -17.02 5.90
N GLY A 271 7.65 -15.69 5.78
CA GLY A 271 7.60 -14.79 6.92
C GLY A 271 6.34 -14.99 7.77
N CYS A 272 5.17 -15.19 7.16
CA CYS A 272 3.93 -15.50 7.88
C CYS A 272 3.98 -16.84 8.61
N ILE A 273 4.58 -17.86 8.00
CA ILE A 273 4.76 -19.17 8.64
C ILE A 273 5.69 -19.05 9.84
N LEU A 274 6.84 -18.40 9.67
CA LEU A 274 7.79 -18.13 10.76
C LEU A 274 7.17 -17.28 11.86
N PHE A 275 6.34 -16.30 11.50
CA PHE A 275 5.56 -15.51 12.45
C PHE A 275 4.64 -16.39 13.29
N GLY A 276 3.81 -17.23 12.64
CA GLY A 276 2.88 -18.13 13.32
C GLY A 276 3.59 -19.13 14.23
N ILE A 277 4.70 -19.72 13.75
CA ILE A 277 5.56 -20.59 14.57
C ILE A 277 6.08 -19.84 15.79
N GLY A 278 6.60 -18.63 15.61
CA GLY A 278 7.12 -17.83 16.73
C GLY A 278 6.05 -17.49 17.77
N VAL A 279 4.82 -17.14 17.34
CA VAL A 279 3.70 -16.94 18.28
C VAL A 279 3.37 -18.21 19.04
N ALA A 280 3.33 -19.37 18.37
CA ALA A 280 3.10 -20.65 19.04
C ALA A 280 4.21 -20.99 20.05
N THR A 281 5.48 -20.79 19.67
CA THR A 281 6.63 -21.03 20.56
C THR A 281 6.59 -20.13 21.80
N ILE A 282 6.35 -18.83 21.61
CA ILE A 282 6.26 -17.87 22.72
C ILE A 282 5.06 -18.18 23.61
N GLY A 283 3.92 -18.56 23.02
CA GLY A 283 2.72 -18.92 23.77
C GLY A 283 2.91 -20.17 24.65
N VAL A 284 3.49 -21.23 24.10
CA VAL A 284 3.80 -22.46 24.86
C VAL A 284 4.84 -22.20 25.95
N ALA A 285 5.92 -21.50 25.62
CA ALA A 285 6.93 -21.11 26.61
C ALA A 285 6.31 -20.27 27.74
N GLY A 286 5.44 -19.32 27.38
CA GLY A 286 4.69 -18.52 28.34
C GLY A 286 3.93 -19.35 29.37
N LYS A 287 3.26 -20.42 28.94
CA LYS A 287 2.52 -21.30 29.85
C LYS A 287 3.40 -22.25 30.64
N PHE A 288 4.52 -22.70 30.09
CA PHE A 288 5.42 -23.62 30.78
C PHE A 288 6.33 -22.92 31.79
N TYR A 289 6.57 -21.62 31.62
CA TYR A 289 7.54 -20.85 32.40
C TYR A 289 6.96 -19.62 33.11
N THR A 290 5.67 -19.30 32.93
CA THR A 290 5.03 -18.16 33.60
C THR A 290 3.60 -18.49 34.05
N THR A 291 3.11 -17.77 35.05
CA THR A 291 1.72 -17.86 35.55
C THR A 291 0.82 -16.77 34.97
N THR A 292 1.28 -16.05 33.93
CA THR A 292 0.54 -14.90 33.38
C THR A 292 -0.63 -15.38 32.52
N PRO A 293 -1.89 -14.99 32.83
CA PRO A 293 -3.03 -15.38 32.03
C PRO A 293 -2.97 -14.80 30.59
N GLY A 294 -3.39 -15.60 29.61
CA GLY A 294 -3.48 -15.16 28.21
C GLY A 294 -2.14 -14.89 27.51
N PHE A 295 -1.03 -15.44 28.01
CA PHE A 295 0.32 -15.13 27.50
C PHE A 295 0.51 -15.41 25.99
N GLU A 296 -0.23 -16.37 25.46
CA GLU A 296 -0.27 -16.73 24.03
C GLU A 296 -0.56 -15.52 23.13
N MET A 297 -1.40 -14.58 23.58
CA MET A 297 -1.72 -13.38 22.81
C MET A 297 -0.57 -12.38 22.77
N TYR A 298 0.27 -12.30 23.81
CA TYR A 298 1.43 -11.40 23.83
C TYR A 298 2.53 -11.82 22.87
N GLY A 299 2.55 -13.11 22.47
CA GLY A 299 3.38 -13.58 21.36
C GLY A 299 3.14 -12.78 20.08
N ILE A 300 1.91 -12.31 19.84
CA ILE A 300 1.57 -11.45 18.70
C ILE A 300 2.36 -10.13 18.76
N LEU A 301 2.46 -9.48 19.92
CA LEU A 301 3.18 -8.20 20.07
C LEU A 301 4.68 -8.37 19.79
N VAL A 302 5.29 -9.41 20.36
CA VAL A 302 6.72 -9.72 20.14
C VAL A 302 6.98 -10.00 18.67
N MET A 303 6.13 -10.81 18.04
CA MET A 303 6.30 -11.14 16.63
C MET A 303 5.97 -9.96 15.70
N ASN A 304 5.06 -9.05 16.08
CA ASN A 304 4.84 -7.79 15.36
C ASN A 304 6.15 -6.99 15.28
N LEU A 305 6.91 -6.89 16.38
CA LEU A 305 8.21 -6.20 16.43
C LEU A 305 9.27 -6.88 15.55
N LEU A 306 9.24 -8.21 15.44
CA LEU A 306 10.17 -8.99 14.62
C LEU A 306 9.80 -9.03 13.13
N THR A 307 8.67 -8.44 12.73
CA THR A 307 8.20 -8.46 11.34
C THR A 307 9.22 -7.93 10.32
N PRO A 308 9.95 -6.81 10.55
CA PRO A 308 10.98 -6.33 9.64
C PRO A 308 12.11 -7.36 9.43
N LEU A 309 12.56 -8.01 10.50
CA LEU A 309 13.57 -9.06 10.45
C LEU A 309 13.08 -10.28 9.69
N LEU A 310 11.84 -10.72 9.92
CA LEU A 310 11.23 -11.84 9.21
C LEU A 310 11.08 -11.57 7.71
N ASN A 311 10.75 -10.33 7.34
CA ASN A 311 10.72 -9.92 5.94
C ASN A 311 12.13 -9.96 5.32
N HIS A 312 13.16 -9.52 6.06
CA HIS A 312 14.55 -9.59 5.61
C HIS A 312 15.04 -11.03 5.40
N ILE A 313 14.80 -11.93 6.37
CA ILE A 313 15.16 -13.36 6.28
C ILE A 313 14.46 -14.00 5.08
N ALA A 314 13.18 -13.70 4.87
CA ALA A 314 12.45 -14.23 3.73
C ALA A 314 12.97 -13.71 2.39
N GLY A 315 13.46 -12.46 2.33
CA GLY A 315 14.12 -11.90 1.14
C GLY A 315 15.45 -12.60 0.81
N ALA A 316 16.27 -12.88 1.82
CA ALA A 316 17.58 -13.55 1.65
C ALA A 316 17.49 -15.02 1.18
N VAL A 317 16.40 -15.72 1.52
CA VAL A 317 16.16 -17.10 1.06
C VAL A 317 15.77 -17.15 -0.43
N ILE A 318 15.15 -16.09 -0.96
CA ILE A 318 14.76 -16.01 -2.38
C ILE A 318 15.99 -15.79 -3.29
N THR A 319 17.05 -15.16 -2.77
CA THR A 319 18.29 -14.90 -3.53
C THR A 319 19.21 -16.11 -3.72
N THR A 320 18.95 -17.26 -3.07
CA THR A 320 19.86 -18.43 -3.10
C THR A 320 19.33 -19.65 -3.86
N SER A 321 18.15 -19.58 -4.47
CA SER A 321 17.64 -20.69 -5.31
C SER A 321 17.96 -20.45 -6.79
N PRO A 322 18.76 -21.31 -7.45
CA PRO A 322 18.91 -21.25 -8.89
C PRO A 322 17.58 -21.68 -9.53
N ARG A 323 16.86 -20.74 -10.15
CA ARG A 323 15.64 -21.01 -10.92
C ARG A 323 15.98 -22.01 -12.04
N LYS A 324 15.64 -23.29 -11.82
CA LYS A 324 15.54 -24.27 -12.91
C LYS A 324 14.40 -23.85 -13.83
N SER A 325 14.72 -23.67 -15.10
CA SER A 325 13.74 -23.58 -16.18
C SER A 325 12.96 -24.91 -16.25
N SER A 326 11.68 -24.90 -15.89
CA SER A 326 10.78 -25.99 -16.23
C SER A 326 9.46 -25.42 -16.74
N ASN A 327 9.22 -25.66 -18.02
CA ASN A 327 7.95 -25.55 -18.70
C ASN A 327 6.93 -26.46 -18.00
N ASP A 328 6.11 -25.93 -17.09
CA ASP A 328 4.89 -26.62 -16.70
C ASP A 328 3.74 -25.63 -16.50
N ALA A 329 2.76 -25.77 -17.39
CA ALA A 329 1.55 -24.96 -17.46
C ALA A 329 0.54 -25.45 -16.41
N SER A 330 0.57 -24.88 -15.21
CA SER A 330 -0.58 -24.90 -14.28
C SER A 330 -0.45 -23.84 -13.17
N THR A 331 -0.44 -22.56 -13.54
CA THR A 331 -0.51 -21.47 -12.56
C THR A 331 -1.95 -21.30 -12.07
N THR A 332 -2.11 -21.47 -10.77
CA THR A 332 -3.34 -21.19 -10.03
C THR A 332 -3.49 -19.68 -9.81
N THR A 333 -4.72 -19.19 -9.86
CA THR A 333 -5.17 -17.78 -9.93
C THR A 333 -4.80 -16.86 -8.75
N LYS A 334 -3.81 -17.19 -7.92
CA LYS A 334 -3.37 -16.37 -6.79
C LYS A 334 -2.05 -15.62 -6.99
N ASP A 335 -1.21 -16.08 -7.91
CA ASP A 335 0.05 -15.40 -8.26
C ASP A 335 -0.11 -14.40 -9.43
N PHE A 336 -1.28 -14.37 -10.07
CA PHE A 336 -1.56 -13.52 -11.22
C PHE A 336 -1.57 -12.01 -10.90
N TRP A 337 -1.90 -11.60 -9.68
CA TRP A 337 -2.08 -10.17 -9.32
C TRP A 337 -0.76 -9.42 -9.09
N THR A 338 0.24 -10.07 -8.47
CA THR A 338 1.61 -9.53 -8.40
C THR A 338 2.34 -9.73 -9.71
N ASP A 339 2.00 -10.78 -10.46
CA ASP A 339 2.53 -10.93 -11.79
C ASP A 339 1.84 -9.93 -12.73
N THR A 340 0.66 -10.05 -13.30
CA THR A 340 0.19 -9.07 -14.33
C THR A 340 0.17 -7.56 -14.00
N PHE A 341 -0.04 -7.12 -12.74
CA PHE A 341 -0.03 -5.68 -12.38
C PHE A 341 1.39 -5.14 -12.09
N TYR A 342 2.35 -6.00 -11.71
CA TYR A 342 3.78 -5.67 -11.50
C TYR A 342 4.77 -6.53 -12.34
N ALA A 343 4.31 -7.33 -13.30
CA ALA A 343 5.05 -8.25 -14.20
C ALA A 343 5.16 -7.72 -15.62
N VAL A 344 4.97 -6.42 -15.77
CA VAL A 344 6.15 -5.72 -16.26
C VAL A 344 7.09 -5.63 -15.06
N GLY A 345 7.86 -6.69 -14.82
CA GLY A 345 8.88 -6.67 -13.76
C GLY A 345 9.81 -5.46 -13.96
N PRO A 346 10.66 -5.13 -12.97
CA PRO A 346 11.61 -4.01 -13.04
C PRO A 346 12.68 -4.16 -14.14
N HIS A 347 12.57 -5.19 -14.97
CA HIS A 347 13.42 -5.42 -16.11
C HIS A 347 12.74 -4.85 -17.37
N PRO A 348 13.27 -3.77 -17.97
CA PRO A 348 13.02 -3.52 -19.38
C PRO A 348 13.32 -4.80 -20.15
N PRO A 349 12.65 -5.09 -21.27
CA PRO A 349 13.09 -6.15 -22.16
C PRO A 349 14.60 -5.97 -22.39
N SER A 350 15.37 -7.02 -22.12
CA SER A 350 16.84 -7.03 -22.10
C SER A 350 17.45 -6.95 -23.50
N GLU A 351 16.87 -6.15 -24.38
CA GLU A 351 17.30 -6.00 -25.76
C GLU A 351 17.41 -4.51 -26.07
N LYS A 352 18.59 -4.14 -26.60
CA LYS A 352 18.94 -2.81 -27.12
C LYS A 352 17.71 -2.06 -27.63
N LEU A 353 17.49 -0.86 -27.12
CA LEU A 353 16.55 0.07 -27.71
C LEU A 353 16.93 0.25 -29.17
N LEU A 354 15.95 0.01 -30.04
CA LEU A 354 16.16 0.19 -31.46
C LEU A 354 15.97 1.67 -31.78
N PRO A 355 16.81 2.23 -32.67
CA PRO A 355 16.72 3.62 -33.05
C PRO A 355 15.31 3.94 -33.54
N SER A 356 14.82 5.12 -33.13
CA SER A 356 13.59 5.70 -33.64
C SER A 356 13.60 5.66 -35.19
N PRO A 357 12.53 5.22 -35.86
CA PRO A 357 12.49 5.16 -37.33
C PRO A 357 12.42 6.54 -38.01
N PHE A 358 12.61 7.64 -37.28
CA PHE A 358 12.69 8.97 -37.89
C PHE A 358 14.12 9.26 -38.38
N THR A 359 14.17 9.82 -39.59
CA THR A 359 15.35 10.22 -40.34
C THR A 359 16.41 10.93 -39.49
N THR A 360 17.69 10.74 -39.87
CA THR A 360 18.93 11.33 -39.32
C THR A 360 18.97 12.86 -39.19
N GLN A 361 17.87 13.55 -39.51
CA GLN A 361 17.68 15.00 -39.42
C GLN A 361 16.97 15.44 -38.13
N THR A 362 16.43 14.51 -37.32
CA THR A 362 15.73 14.86 -36.06
C THR A 362 16.69 14.78 -34.86
N PRO A 363 16.68 15.74 -33.93
CA PRO A 363 17.53 15.70 -32.75
C PRO A 363 16.94 14.71 -31.74
N THR A 364 17.70 13.66 -31.42
CA THR A 364 17.32 12.60 -30.47
C THR A 364 18.30 12.59 -29.30
N PHE A 365 17.94 11.93 -28.19
CA PHE A 365 18.85 11.76 -27.06
C PHE A 365 20.13 11.03 -27.46
N ASP A 366 20.02 9.96 -28.25
CA ASP A 366 21.18 9.21 -28.78
C ASP A 366 22.10 10.09 -29.64
N ASN A 367 21.51 10.85 -30.56
CA ASN A 367 22.28 11.72 -31.47
C ASN A 367 23.01 12.83 -30.71
N TYR A 368 22.41 13.36 -29.64
CA TYR A 368 23.06 14.35 -28.80
C TYR A 368 24.19 13.70 -27.98
N ALA A 369 23.92 12.57 -27.33
CA ALA A 369 24.89 11.86 -26.49
C ALA A 369 26.14 11.45 -27.29
N ALA A 370 25.98 11.05 -28.55
CA ALA A 370 27.07 10.68 -29.45
C ALA A 370 28.06 11.82 -29.75
N LYS A 371 27.66 13.09 -29.56
CA LYS A 371 28.52 14.26 -29.79
C LYS A 371 29.36 14.67 -28.58
N GLY A 372 29.28 13.92 -27.47
CA GLY A 372 29.96 14.24 -26.22
C GLY A 372 29.05 14.95 -25.19
N SER A 373 29.38 14.79 -23.91
CA SER A 373 28.58 15.27 -22.77
C SER A 373 28.96 16.67 -22.30
N PHE A 374 28.06 17.36 -21.58
CA PHE A 374 28.28 18.65 -20.91
C PHE A 374 28.60 19.85 -21.83
N ARG A 375 28.44 19.70 -23.15
CA ARG A 375 28.76 20.73 -24.15
C ARG A 375 27.92 21.99 -24.02
N MET A 376 26.64 21.85 -23.71
CA MET A 376 25.72 22.97 -23.58
C MET A 376 25.93 23.67 -22.24
N LEU A 377 26.24 22.92 -21.18
CA LEU A 377 26.65 23.53 -19.92
C LEU A 377 27.87 24.44 -20.10
N GLN A 378 28.94 23.96 -20.75
CA GLN A 378 30.12 24.78 -21.04
C GLN A 378 29.77 26.08 -21.80
N LYS A 379 29.02 25.95 -22.89
CA LYS A 379 28.64 27.08 -23.75
C LYS A 379 27.87 28.15 -22.97
N TYR A 380 26.92 27.73 -22.13
CA TYR A 380 26.07 28.68 -21.40
C TYR A 380 26.73 29.27 -20.15
N GLN A 381 27.71 28.59 -19.57
CA GLN A 381 28.56 29.18 -18.52
C GLN A 381 29.45 30.31 -19.05
N LEU A 382 29.87 30.25 -20.32
CA LEU A 382 30.81 31.21 -20.91
C LEU A 382 30.11 32.39 -21.60
N ASP A 383 29.08 32.12 -22.41
CA ASP A 383 28.63 33.06 -23.44
C ASP A 383 27.14 33.43 -23.38
N ALA A 384 26.39 32.93 -22.39
CA ALA A 384 24.93 33.10 -22.36
C ALA A 384 24.41 33.78 -21.09
N THR A 385 23.25 34.40 -21.22
CA THR A 385 22.50 35.00 -20.11
C THR A 385 21.37 34.08 -19.67
N ARG A 386 20.90 34.25 -18.42
CA ARG A 386 19.70 33.59 -17.89
C ARG A 386 18.51 33.82 -18.81
N GLU A 387 18.35 35.06 -19.27
CA GLU A 387 17.25 35.53 -20.08
C GLU A 387 17.21 34.76 -21.40
N THR A 388 18.36 34.57 -22.05
CA THR A 388 18.46 33.77 -23.28
C THR A 388 18.06 32.30 -23.08
N VAL A 389 18.34 31.70 -21.91
CA VAL A 389 17.89 30.33 -21.61
C VAL A 389 16.38 30.26 -21.44
N LEU A 390 15.80 31.21 -20.68
CA LEU A 390 14.36 31.28 -20.44
C LEU A 390 13.58 31.55 -21.74
N GLU A 391 14.08 32.44 -22.60
CA GLU A 391 13.50 32.70 -23.92
C GLU A 391 13.46 31.43 -24.77
N LYS A 392 14.58 30.70 -24.87
CA LYS A 392 14.62 29.45 -25.64
C LYS A 392 13.69 28.37 -25.10
N LEU A 393 13.60 28.24 -23.77
CA LEU A 393 12.64 27.32 -23.12
C LEU A 393 11.19 27.69 -23.43
N GLN A 394 10.90 28.99 -23.51
CA GLN A 394 9.59 29.52 -23.84
C GLN A 394 9.26 29.32 -25.32
N GLU A 395 10.19 29.63 -26.22
CA GLU A 395 10.07 29.41 -27.67
C GLU A 395 9.83 27.94 -28.03
N SER A 396 10.54 27.03 -27.34
CA SER A 396 10.37 25.59 -27.57
C SER A 396 9.10 25.02 -26.90
N ASN A 397 8.38 25.81 -26.10
CA ASN A 397 7.21 25.39 -25.34
C ASN A 397 7.46 24.09 -24.53
N LEU A 398 8.62 24.00 -23.85
CA LEU A 398 8.91 22.84 -22.99
C LEU A 398 7.88 22.75 -21.86
N ARG A 399 7.26 21.59 -21.72
CA ARG A 399 6.25 21.30 -20.69
C ARG A 399 6.71 20.17 -19.79
N GLY A 400 6.23 20.17 -18.55
CA GLY A 400 6.54 19.13 -17.57
C GLY A 400 6.08 17.76 -18.05
N CYS A 401 7.03 16.83 -18.15
CA CYS A 401 6.84 15.48 -18.69
C CYS A 401 6.32 14.44 -17.68
N GLY A 402 6.08 14.84 -16.43
CA GLY A 402 5.55 13.97 -15.37
C GLY A 402 4.02 13.84 -15.33
N GLY A 403 3.29 14.36 -16.33
CA GLY A 403 1.83 14.26 -16.44
C GLY A 403 1.07 15.58 -16.29
N GLY A 404 1.60 16.54 -15.54
CA GLY A 404 0.95 17.85 -15.34
C GLY A 404 1.02 18.81 -16.54
N HIS A 405 1.94 18.59 -17.50
CA HIS A 405 2.09 19.39 -18.73
C HIS A 405 2.21 20.92 -18.53
N PHE A 406 2.68 21.36 -17.36
CA PHE A 406 2.87 22.77 -17.02
C PHE A 406 4.11 23.34 -17.73
N PRO A 407 4.08 24.58 -18.27
CA PRO A 407 5.22 25.16 -18.97
C PRO A 407 6.45 25.34 -18.07
N ALA A 408 7.60 24.80 -18.49
CA ALA A 408 8.84 24.80 -17.71
C ALA A 408 9.39 26.22 -17.50
N ALA A 409 9.38 27.05 -18.55
CA ALA A 409 9.83 28.45 -18.48
C ALA A 409 9.02 29.25 -17.45
N GLN A 410 7.70 29.11 -17.44
CA GLN A 410 6.83 29.77 -16.47
C GLN A 410 7.10 29.29 -15.04
N LYS A 411 7.36 27.99 -14.84
CA LYS A 411 7.71 27.44 -13.52
C LYS A 411 9.01 28.06 -13.00
N TRP A 412 10.01 28.24 -13.87
CA TRP A 412 11.29 28.85 -13.51
C TRP A 412 11.13 30.34 -13.21
N GLN A 413 10.39 31.08 -14.05
CA GLN A 413 10.07 32.48 -13.81
C GLN A 413 9.32 32.69 -12.50
N ALA A 414 8.35 31.82 -12.18
CA ALA A 414 7.61 31.87 -10.92
C ALA A 414 8.54 31.72 -9.71
N ALA A 415 9.50 30.78 -9.74
CA ALA A 415 10.47 30.63 -8.65
C ALA A 415 11.48 31.80 -8.58
N LEU A 416 11.88 32.35 -9.73
CA LEU A 416 12.78 33.50 -9.81
C LEU A 416 12.14 34.79 -9.28
N ALA A 417 10.81 34.91 -9.32
CA ALA A 417 10.06 36.04 -8.77
C ALA A 417 10.14 36.13 -7.23
N HIS A 418 10.60 35.07 -6.57
CA HIS A 418 10.81 35.04 -5.12
C HIS A 418 12.31 35.13 -4.78
N PRO A 419 12.68 35.80 -3.66
CA PRO A 419 14.07 35.90 -3.23
C PRO A 419 14.64 34.52 -2.86
N GLY A 420 15.93 34.32 -3.14
CA GLY A 420 16.64 33.10 -2.75
C GLY A 420 16.93 33.01 -1.25
N PRO A 421 17.52 31.89 -0.78
CA PRO A 421 18.02 30.77 -1.58
C PRO A 421 16.88 29.93 -2.17
N ARG A 422 17.06 29.43 -3.41
CA ARG A 422 16.09 28.55 -4.09
C ARG A 422 16.52 27.09 -3.94
N CYS A 423 15.65 26.15 -4.32
CA CYS A 423 15.95 24.72 -4.37
C CYS A 423 15.49 24.14 -5.71
N LEU A 424 16.26 23.18 -6.25
CA LEU A 424 15.85 22.37 -7.39
C LEU A 424 15.67 20.92 -6.93
N VAL A 425 14.51 20.33 -7.22
CA VAL A 425 14.23 18.92 -6.96
C VAL A 425 13.99 18.19 -8.28
N VAL A 426 14.73 17.12 -8.50
CA VAL A 426 14.51 16.17 -9.60
C VAL A 426 13.68 15.01 -9.06
N ASN A 427 12.47 14.86 -9.58
CA ASN A 427 11.56 13.77 -9.23
C ASN A 427 11.78 12.58 -10.17
N GLY A 428 12.56 11.60 -9.69
CA GLY A 428 12.84 10.30 -10.32
C GLY A 428 12.13 9.14 -9.63
N LEU A 429 10.93 9.37 -9.07
CA LEU A 429 10.17 8.33 -8.37
C LEU A 429 9.47 7.33 -9.31
N GLU A 430 9.04 7.80 -10.50
CA GLU A 430 8.38 7.02 -11.55
C GLU A 430 7.38 5.97 -11.02
N GLY A 431 6.41 6.41 -10.20
CA GLY A 431 5.47 5.49 -9.55
C GLY A 431 4.30 5.02 -10.43
N GLU A 432 4.08 5.63 -11.60
CA GLU A 432 2.95 5.31 -12.47
C GLU A 432 3.13 3.94 -13.13
N PRO A 433 2.24 2.95 -12.88
CA PRO A 433 2.35 1.62 -13.46
C PRO A 433 2.53 1.64 -14.98
N SER A 434 3.38 0.74 -15.48
CA SER A 434 3.79 0.66 -16.89
C SER A 434 4.55 1.89 -17.44
N THR A 435 4.99 2.81 -16.59
CA THR A 435 5.91 3.89 -16.97
C THR A 435 7.34 3.49 -16.59
N PHE A 436 8.28 3.61 -17.53
CA PHE A 436 9.70 3.24 -17.32
C PHE A 436 10.65 4.09 -18.19
N LYS A 437 10.21 5.28 -18.60
CA LYS A 437 10.95 6.23 -19.45
C LYS A 437 12.04 6.95 -18.64
N ASP A 438 11.76 7.28 -17.39
CA ASP A 438 12.69 8.00 -16.50
C ASP A 438 13.77 7.03 -16.01
N LEU A 439 13.39 5.79 -15.70
CA LEU A 439 14.31 4.68 -15.46
C LEU A 439 15.28 4.50 -16.65
N PHE A 440 14.76 4.48 -17.88
CA PHE A 440 15.58 4.42 -19.08
C PHE A 440 16.55 5.61 -19.18
N LEU A 441 16.07 6.83 -18.98
CA LEU A 441 16.91 8.03 -19.02
C LEU A 441 17.99 8.02 -17.94
N MET A 442 17.68 7.60 -16.72
CA MET A 442 18.67 7.52 -15.64
C MET A 442 19.71 6.42 -15.86
N ARG A 443 19.37 5.33 -16.55
CA ARG A 443 20.32 4.25 -16.88
C ARG A 443 21.21 4.59 -18.08
N GLU A 444 20.60 5.01 -19.18
CA GLU A 444 21.27 5.10 -20.48
C GLU A 444 21.72 6.53 -20.83
N HIS A 445 21.10 7.54 -20.20
CA HIS A 445 21.29 8.95 -20.51
C HIS A 445 21.53 9.83 -19.26
N SER A 446 22.11 9.26 -18.19
CA SER A 446 22.37 9.96 -16.93
C SER A 446 23.15 11.26 -17.09
N ARG A 447 24.11 11.30 -18.02
CA ARG A 447 24.89 12.51 -18.36
C ARG A 447 24.00 13.64 -18.90
N LEU A 448 22.93 13.33 -19.63
CA LEU A 448 21.97 14.33 -20.10
C LEU A 448 21.11 14.88 -18.97
N LEU A 449 20.68 14.00 -18.05
CA LEU A 449 19.99 14.43 -16.83
C LEU A 449 20.87 15.38 -16.01
N VAL A 450 22.14 15.01 -15.81
CA VAL A 450 23.11 15.80 -15.05
C VAL A 450 23.44 17.13 -15.73
N GLU A 451 23.56 17.16 -17.05
CA GLU A 451 23.72 18.41 -17.79
C GLU A 451 22.49 19.32 -17.66
N GLY A 452 21.29 18.76 -17.81
CA GLY A 452 20.04 19.50 -17.70
C GLY A 452 19.79 20.08 -16.30
N LEU A 453 20.05 19.30 -15.25
CA LEU A 453 19.93 19.80 -13.87
C LEU A 453 20.98 20.86 -13.56
N ALA A 454 22.19 20.76 -14.11
CA ALA A 454 23.24 21.76 -13.88
C ALA A 454 22.90 23.10 -14.53
N ILE A 455 22.35 23.08 -15.75
CA ILE A 455 21.84 24.27 -16.44
C ILE A 455 20.67 24.88 -15.65
N ALA A 456 19.73 24.06 -15.20
CA ALA A 456 18.61 24.52 -14.38
C ALA A 456 19.08 25.14 -13.06
N ALA A 457 20.07 24.52 -12.40
CA ALA A 457 20.64 25.01 -11.16
C ALA A 457 21.31 26.38 -11.33
N TRP A 458 22.08 26.54 -12.42
CA TRP A 458 22.70 27.82 -12.80
C TRP A 458 21.64 28.91 -13.08
N VAL A 459 20.61 28.61 -13.87
CA VAL A 459 19.54 29.57 -14.17
C VAL A 459 18.81 30.00 -12.90
N LEU A 460 18.53 29.07 -11.99
CA LEU A 460 17.78 29.32 -10.76
C LEU A 460 18.63 29.96 -9.64
N GLU A 461 19.96 30.09 -9.81
CA GLU A 461 20.89 30.49 -8.73
C GLU A 461 20.69 29.66 -7.46
N THR A 462 20.43 28.36 -7.61
CA THR A 462 20.31 27.48 -6.44
C THR A 462 21.67 26.90 -6.11
N SER A 463 22.01 26.89 -4.82
CA SER A 463 23.15 26.12 -4.29
C SER A 463 22.75 24.71 -3.84
N GLN A 464 21.44 24.38 -3.88
CA GLN A 464 20.89 23.11 -3.40
C GLN A 464 20.09 22.41 -4.50
N VAL A 465 20.55 21.24 -4.89
CA VAL A 465 19.86 20.34 -5.81
C VAL A 465 19.63 19.00 -5.12
N LYS A 466 18.39 18.51 -5.15
CA LYS A 466 18.01 17.20 -4.60
C LYS A 466 17.51 16.31 -5.73
N VAL A 467 18.10 15.12 -5.89
CA VAL A 467 17.67 14.13 -6.88
C VAL A 467 17.05 12.97 -6.13
N VAL A 468 15.72 12.82 -6.20
CA VAL A 468 14.99 11.80 -5.45
C VAL A 468 14.69 10.62 -6.37
N ILE A 469 15.28 9.46 -6.08
CA ILE A 469 15.17 8.26 -6.90
C ILE A 469 14.50 7.16 -6.07
N ASN A 470 13.48 6.52 -6.62
CA ASN A 470 12.77 5.42 -5.98
C ASN A 470 13.74 4.32 -5.48
N THR A 471 13.52 3.80 -4.27
CA THR A 471 14.37 2.73 -3.71
C THR A 471 14.31 1.42 -4.50
N THR A 472 13.35 1.24 -5.40
CA THR A 472 13.33 0.10 -6.34
C THR A 472 14.44 0.21 -7.39
N TYR A 473 14.97 1.40 -7.66
CA TYR A 473 15.95 1.68 -8.70
C TYR A 473 17.29 2.17 -8.12
N LEU A 474 17.79 1.54 -7.05
CA LEU A 474 19.06 1.94 -6.40
C LEU A 474 20.26 1.98 -7.36
N GLU A 475 20.27 1.15 -8.38
CA GLU A 475 21.28 1.20 -9.45
C GLU A 475 21.27 2.53 -10.21
N CYS A 476 20.11 3.17 -10.40
CA CYS A 476 20.04 4.49 -11.01
C CYS A 476 20.66 5.55 -10.10
N SER A 477 20.51 5.41 -8.78
CA SER A 477 21.20 6.30 -7.84
C SER A 477 22.72 6.21 -8.00
N GLN A 478 23.25 5.00 -8.24
CA GLN A 478 24.68 4.80 -8.50
C GLN A 478 25.09 5.42 -9.84
N ILE A 479 24.39 5.11 -10.93
CA ILE A 479 24.69 5.62 -12.28
C ILE A 479 24.60 7.15 -12.34
N VAL A 480 23.58 7.75 -11.71
CA VAL A 480 23.44 9.21 -11.64
C VAL A 480 24.55 9.83 -10.78
N SER A 481 24.93 9.19 -9.67
CA SER A 481 26.06 9.64 -8.84
C SER A 481 27.39 9.58 -9.58
N GLU A 482 27.61 8.59 -10.45
CA GLU A 482 28.78 8.51 -11.31
C GLU A 482 28.80 9.64 -12.34
N ALA A 483 27.68 9.90 -13.01
CA ALA A 483 27.57 11.03 -13.94
C ALA A 483 27.77 12.39 -13.26
N LEU A 484 27.36 12.55 -12.00
CA LEU A 484 27.63 13.74 -11.19
C LEU A 484 29.13 13.92 -10.89
N LYS A 485 29.84 12.83 -10.54
CA LYS A 485 31.29 12.86 -10.35
C LYS A 485 32.02 13.23 -11.64
N GLU A 486 31.56 12.73 -12.78
CA GLU A 486 32.13 13.13 -14.08
C GLU A 486 31.95 14.63 -14.34
N LEU A 487 30.79 15.20 -14.01
CA LEU A 487 30.55 16.63 -14.09
C LEU A 487 31.47 17.42 -13.14
N GLU A 488 31.67 16.95 -11.91
CA GLU A 488 32.59 17.58 -10.95
C GLU A 488 34.02 17.60 -11.50
N ILE A 489 34.53 16.47 -12.01
CA ILE A 489 35.86 16.39 -12.63
C ILE A 489 35.96 17.36 -13.81
N HIS A 490 34.93 17.39 -14.65
CA HIS A 490 34.86 18.25 -15.82
C HIS A 490 34.93 19.75 -15.44
N ASN A 491 34.31 20.16 -14.34
CA ASN A 491 34.35 21.52 -13.81
C ASN A 491 35.46 21.74 -12.76
N ALA A 492 36.51 20.90 -12.75
CA ALA A 492 37.64 21.00 -11.82
C ALA A 492 37.25 21.04 -10.32
N GLY A 493 36.10 20.45 -9.96
CA GLY A 493 35.54 20.45 -8.61
C GLY A 493 34.77 21.71 -8.23
N GLU A 494 34.62 22.68 -9.13
CA GLU A 494 34.02 23.99 -8.86
C GLU A 494 32.57 24.07 -9.37
N LEU A 495 31.67 23.28 -8.77
CA LEU A 495 30.22 23.47 -8.99
C LEU A 495 29.68 24.54 -8.02
N PRO A 496 28.89 25.52 -8.50
CA PRO A 496 28.29 26.54 -7.63
C PRO A 496 27.11 25.99 -6.80
N PHE A 497 26.85 24.68 -6.85
CA PHE A 497 25.76 24.01 -6.18
C PHE A 497 26.20 22.63 -5.68
N GLN A 498 25.49 22.12 -4.68
CA GLN A 498 25.63 20.77 -4.18
C GLN A 498 24.45 19.92 -4.65
N VAL A 499 24.75 18.69 -5.08
CA VAL A 499 23.73 17.72 -5.48
C VAL A 499 23.65 16.61 -4.44
N GLU A 500 22.49 16.45 -3.84
CA GLU A 500 22.18 15.36 -2.92
C GLU A 500 21.32 14.32 -3.65
N VAL A 501 21.84 13.10 -3.82
CA VAL A 501 21.06 11.97 -4.35
C VAL A 501 20.40 11.28 -3.17
N ILE A 502 19.06 11.34 -3.14
CA ILE A 502 18.23 10.88 -2.02
C ILE A 502 17.49 9.62 -2.46
N THR A 503 17.59 8.57 -1.66
CA THR A 503 16.73 7.39 -1.79
C THR A 503 15.30 7.79 -1.43
N GLY A 504 14.41 7.73 -2.41
CA GLY A 504 12.97 7.96 -2.26
C GLY A 504 12.24 6.78 -1.60
N PRO A 505 10.92 6.89 -1.40
CA PRO A 505 10.12 5.82 -0.82
C PRO A 505 10.11 4.57 -1.71
N GLU A 506 9.62 3.46 -1.12
CA GLU A 506 9.25 2.25 -1.87
C GLU A 506 8.19 2.57 -2.94
N ALA A 507 8.14 1.73 -3.99
CA ALA A 507 7.22 1.90 -5.11
C ALA A 507 5.72 1.83 -4.72
N ASP A 508 5.40 1.46 -3.48
CA ASP A 508 4.04 1.44 -2.90
C ASP A 508 3.63 2.78 -2.25
N LEU A 509 4.33 3.87 -2.56
CA LEU A 509 3.95 5.23 -2.15
C LEU A 509 3.79 6.15 -3.37
N TYR A 510 2.89 5.78 -4.28
CA TYR A 510 2.59 6.48 -5.54
C TYR A 510 2.28 7.96 -5.34
N VAL A 511 1.55 8.31 -4.27
CA VAL A 511 1.20 9.72 -3.96
C VAL A 511 2.41 10.61 -3.73
N CYS A 512 3.56 10.05 -3.32
CA CYS A 512 4.81 10.81 -3.15
C CYS A 512 5.35 11.36 -4.48
N GLY A 513 4.90 10.84 -5.62
CA GLY A 513 5.18 11.43 -6.93
C GLY A 513 4.56 12.83 -7.12
N GLU A 514 3.57 13.22 -6.31
CA GLU A 514 2.98 14.55 -6.33
C GLU A 514 3.94 15.60 -5.74
N GLU A 515 4.02 16.77 -6.37
CA GLU A 515 5.05 17.79 -6.05
C GLU A 515 5.09 18.20 -4.57
N SER A 516 3.93 18.46 -3.95
CA SER A 516 3.88 18.86 -2.55
C SER A 516 4.05 17.69 -1.58
N ALA A 517 3.57 16.50 -1.93
CA ALA A 517 3.84 15.29 -1.14
C ALA A 517 5.32 14.90 -1.13
N LEU A 518 6.03 15.13 -2.25
CA LEU A 518 7.48 14.95 -2.33
C LEU A 518 8.23 15.91 -1.40
N ILE A 519 7.76 17.16 -1.27
CA ILE A 519 8.34 18.12 -0.34
C ILE A 519 8.15 17.63 1.10
N GLU A 520 6.94 17.16 1.46
CA GLU A 520 6.70 16.59 2.78
C GLU A 520 7.65 15.41 3.07
N TYR A 521 7.86 14.52 2.10
CA TYR A 521 8.82 13.43 2.20
C TYR A 521 10.24 13.92 2.50
N LEU A 522 10.71 14.91 1.74
CA LEU A 522 12.04 15.50 1.89
C LEU A 522 12.23 16.17 3.26
N GLU A 523 11.15 16.61 3.89
CA GLU A 523 11.14 17.22 5.22
C GLU A 523 10.81 16.20 6.33
N GLY A 524 10.82 14.90 6.03
CA GLY A 524 10.61 13.82 7.00
C GLY A 524 9.18 13.68 7.50
N ARG A 525 8.20 14.26 6.80
CA ARG A 525 6.78 14.21 7.13
C ARG A 525 6.02 13.18 6.28
N PRO A 526 4.81 12.78 6.69
CA PRO A 526 3.96 11.93 5.86
C PRO A 526 3.73 12.54 4.47
N CYS A 527 3.75 11.73 3.42
CA CYS A 527 3.58 12.15 2.02
C CYS A 527 2.12 12.53 1.71
N GLU A 528 1.67 13.61 2.32
CA GLU A 528 0.31 14.12 2.18
C GLU A 528 0.34 15.44 1.40
N PRO A 529 -0.22 15.48 0.17
CA PRO A 529 -0.28 16.70 -0.62
C PRO A 529 -0.87 17.88 0.15
N GLN A 530 -0.25 19.05 0.00
CA GLN A 530 -0.65 20.29 0.65
C GLN A 530 -1.65 21.06 -0.21
N LEU A 531 -2.56 21.79 0.45
CA LEU A 531 -3.47 22.70 -0.24
C LEU A 531 -2.65 23.88 -0.80
N ARG A 532 -2.94 24.27 -2.05
CA ARG A 532 -2.32 25.41 -2.72
C ARG A 532 -3.32 26.57 -2.76
N PRO A 533 -2.90 27.83 -2.56
CA PRO A 533 -1.55 28.32 -2.24
C PRO A 533 -1.10 28.07 -0.78
N PRO A 534 0.22 28.16 -0.48
CA PRO A 534 1.33 28.55 -1.37
C PRO A 534 1.74 27.43 -2.35
N PHE A 535 2.28 27.82 -3.51
CA PHE A 535 2.85 26.87 -4.48
C PHE A 535 4.31 26.54 -4.12
N PRO A 536 4.84 25.36 -4.54
CA PRO A 536 6.25 25.02 -4.33
C PRO A 536 7.24 26.09 -4.81
N THR A 537 6.92 26.77 -5.92
CA THR A 537 7.75 27.86 -6.49
C THR A 537 7.81 29.10 -5.59
N GLU A 538 6.88 29.26 -4.65
CA GLU A 538 6.88 30.32 -3.65
C GLU A 538 7.47 29.81 -2.32
N LYS A 539 6.95 28.68 -1.84
CA LYS A 539 7.34 28.07 -0.57
C LYS A 539 7.30 26.55 -0.70
N GLY A 540 8.48 25.96 -0.93
CA GLY A 540 8.68 24.51 -1.02
C GLY A 540 9.61 24.00 0.07
N VAL A 541 10.65 23.26 -0.32
CA VAL A 541 11.59 22.57 0.59
C VAL A 541 12.23 23.56 1.55
N GLU A 542 12.13 23.29 2.85
CA GLU A 542 12.62 24.14 3.94
C GLU A 542 12.05 25.57 3.89
N GLY A 543 10.85 25.72 3.30
CA GLY A 543 10.20 27.01 3.09
C GLY A 543 10.82 27.87 1.97
N LYS A 544 11.74 27.33 1.18
CA LYS A 544 12.43 28.03 0.08
C LYS A 544 11.65 27.92 -1.25
N PRO A 545 11.72 28.92 -2.13
CA PRO A 545 11.23 28.78 -3.51
C PRO A 545 11.84 27.55 -4.19
N THR A 546 11.00 26.60 -4.58
CA THR A 546 11.44 25.28 -5.07
C THR A 546 10.88 24.99 -6.44
N VAL A 547 11.76 24.63 -7.37
CA VAL A 547 11.37 24.08 -8.68
C VAL A 547 11.47 22.57 -8.63
N ILE A 548 10.37 21.89 -8.94
CA ILE A 548 10.32 20.43 -9.04
C ILE A 548 10.11 20.04 -10.50
N HIS A 549 10.99 19.19 -11.04
CA HIS A 549 10.90 18.70 -12.40
C HIS A 549 11.05 17.18 -12.48
N ASN A 550 10.32 16.59 -13.42
CA ASN A 550 10.49 15.18 -13.81
C ASN A 550 11.82 15.00 -14.55
N VAL A 551 12.41 13.80 -14.47
CA VAL A 551 13.67 13.43 -15.14
C VAL A 551 13.67 13.79 -16.62
N GLU A 552 12.68 13.33 -17.40
CA GLU A 552 12.58 13.63 -18.83
C GLU A 552 12.55 15.13 -19.13
N THR A 553 11.92 15.94 -18.28
CA THR A 553 11.85 17.39 -18.50
C THR A 553 13.24 18.03 -18.48
N LEU A 554 14.12 17.59 -17.57
CA LEU A 554 15.48 18.10 -17.49
C LEU A 554 16.37 17.54 -18.59
N CYS A 555 16.17 16.28 -19.00
CA CYS A 555 16.91 15.71 -20.14
C CYS A 555 16.66 16.46 -21.46
N TRP A 556 15.49 17.06 -21.65
CA TRP A 556 15.21 17.89 -22.83
C TRP A 556 15.93 19.24 -22.83
N VAL A 557 16.35 19.76 -21.67
CA VAL A 557 16.94 21.11 -21.56
C VAL A 557 18.20 21.29 -22.42
N PRO A 558 19.22 20.42 -22.37
CA PRO A 558 20.43 20.60 -23.18
C PRO A 558 20.13 20.54 -24.68
N LEU A 559 19.29 19.59 -25.11
CA LEU A 559 18.92 19.41 -26.52
C LEU A 559 18.20 20.63 -27.07
N LEU A 560 17.24 21.18 -26.32
CA LEU A 560 16.50 22.37 -26.79
C LEU A 560 17.42 23.58 -26.87
N LEU A 561 18.41 23.71 -25.98
CA LEU A 561 19.32 24.84 -26.00
C LEU A 561 20.31 24.75 -27.16
N GLU A 562 20.64 23.54 -27.60
CA GLU A 562 21.40 23.29 -28.84
C GLU A 562 20.55 23.65 -30.07
N GLN A 563 19.25 23.28 -30.07
CA GLN A 563 18.43 23.26 -31.29
C GLN A 563 17.05 23.93 -31.15
N SER A 564 16.99 25.04 -30.40
CA SER A 564 15.74 25.78 -30.06
C SER A 564 14.82 26.03 -31.25
N ALA A 565 15.35 26.54 -32.37
CA ALA A 565 14.56 26.81 -33.58
C ALA A 565 13.89 25.55 -34.17
N HIS A 566 14.55 24.39 -34.09
CA HIS A 566 13.97 23.13 -34.54
C HIS A 566 12.76 22.76 -33.68
N PHE A 567 12.91 22.78 -32.36
CA PHE A 567 11.84 22.42 -31.42
C PHE A 567 10.71 23.44 -31.37
N ALA A 568 10.99 24.72 -31.61
CA ALA A 568 9.96 25.75 -31.78
C ALA A 568 9.08 25.47 -33.01
N THR A 569 9.65 24.89 -34.07
CA THR A 569 8.93 24.59 -35.32
C THR A 569 8.22 23.23 -35.28
N HIS A 570 8.88 22.19 -34.77
CA HIS A 570 8.41 20.80 -34.86
C HIS A 570 7.80 20.28 -33.55
N GLY A 571 7.91 21.05 -32.46
CA GLY A 571 7.55 20.60 -31.12
C GLY A 571 8.60 19.67 -30.52
N ILE A 572 8.50 19.46 -29.21
CA ILE A 572 9.36 18.54 -28.47
C ILE A 572 8.73 17.14 -28.52
N PRO A 573 9.46 16.09 -28.93
CA PRO A 573 8.99 14.72 -28.86
C PRO A 573 8.65 14.30 -27.43
N LYS A 574 7.80 13.30 -27.29
CA LYS A 574 7.47 12.67 -26.02
C LYS A 574 8.13 11.31 -25.95
N LEU A 575 8.80 10.99 -24.84
CA LEU A 575 9.16 9.60 -24.56
C LEU A 575 7.92 8.80 -24.19
N VAL A 576 7.73 7.68 -24.89
CA VAL A 576 6.58 6.81 -24.71
C VAL A 576 7.01 5.43 -24.24
N SER A 577 6.51 5.00 -23.08
CA SER A 577 6.69 3.64 -22.55
C SER A 577 5.64 2.71 -23.16
N LEU A 578 6.05 1.84 -24.07
CA LEU A 578 5.17 0.89 -24.76
C LEU A 578 5.18 -0.48 -24.11
N SER A 579 4.00 -0.97 -23.72
CA SER A 579 3.82 -2.27 -23.06
C SER A 579 2.62 -3.06 -23.62
N GLY A 580 2.48 -4.32 -23.20
CA GLY A 580 1.44 -5.23 -23.67
C GLY A 580 1.96 -6.26 -24.69
N PRO A 581 1.08 -6.86 -25.52
CA PRO A 581 1.40 -7.95 -26.44
C PRO A 581 2.11 -7.49 -27.73
N LEU A 582 3.10 -6.59 -27.58
CA LEU A 582 3.93 -6.06 -28.66
C LEU A 582 5.11 -6.98 -28.97
N LYS A 583 5.61 -6.95 -30.21
CA LYS A 583 6.84 -7.67 -30.57
C LYS A 583 8.05 -7.13 -29.83
N ARG A 584 8.16 -5.79 -29.73
CA ARG A 584 9.29 -5.07 -29.13
C ARG A 584 8.79 -3.98 -28.18
N PRO A 585 8.22 -4.33 -27.01
CA PRO A 585 7.91 -3.33 -25.99
C PRO A 585 9.18 -2.57 -25.58
N GLY A 586 9.06 -1.34 -25.08
CA GLY A 586 10.23 -0.50 -24.81
C GLY A 586 9.90 0.99 -24.75
N VAL A 587 10.92 1.83 -24.64
CA VAL A 587 10.77 3.30 -24.65
C VAL A 587 11.04 3.82 -26.06
N TYR A 588 10.20 4.72 -26.55
CA TYR A 588 10.33 5.28 -27.90
C TYR A 588 10.18 6.81 -27.86
N GLU A 589 11.03 7.52 -28.58
CA GLU A 589 10.83 8.95 -28.87
C GLU A 589 9.77 9.11 -29.95
N VAL A 590 8.63 9.71 -29.59
CA VAL A 590 7.48 9.88 -30.47
C VAL A 590 7.21 11.37 -30.67
N SER A 591 7.16 11.80 -31.93
CA SER A 591 6.72 13.17 -32.26
C SER A 591 5.24 13.34 -31.93
N MET A 592 4.89 14.44 -31.26
CA MET A 592 3.50 14.77 -30.98
C MET A 592 2.71 14.86 -32.29
N GLY A 593 1.51 14.27 -32.33
CA GLY A 593 0.70 14.14 -33.54
C GLY A 593 0.88 12.83 -34.31
N THR A 594 1.87 12.01 -33.96
CA THR A 594 2.02 10.66 -34.55
C THR A 594 0.77 9.82 -34.27
N PRO A 595 0.14 9.18 -35.27
CA PRO A 595 -1.00 8.29 -35.03
C PRO A 595 -0.64 7.12 -34.11
N LEU A 596 -1.56 6.71 -33.22
CA LEU A 596 -1.34 5.61 -32.27
C LEU A 596 -0.97 4.28 -32.97
N VAL A 597 -1.50 4.03 -34.17
CA VAL A 597 -1.12 2.88 -35.02
C VAL A 597 0.35 2.91 -35.41
N LYS A 598 0.90 4.09 -35.75
CA LYS A 598 2.31 4.25 -36.09
C LYS A 598 3.20 4.04 -34.88
N ILE A 599 2.77 4.49 -33.71
CA ILE A 599 3.48 4.23 -32.45
C ILE A 599 3.53 2.72 -32.17
N MET A 600 2.41 2.00 -32.36
CA MET A 600 2.38 0.54 -32.24
C MET A 600 3.30 -0.16 -33.26
N GLU A 601 3.35 0.33 -34.51
CA GLU A 601 4.24 -0.18 -35.56
C GLU A 601 5.72 0.03 -35.25
N MET A 602 6.11 1.12 -34.56
CA MET A 602 7.49 1.33 -34.09
C MET A 602 7.96 0.15 -33.21
N ALA A 603 7.08 -0.37 -32.36
CA ALA A 603 7.28 -1.57 -31.55
C ALA A 603 7.18 -2.90 -32.32
N GLY A 604 7.11 -2.87 -33.66
CA GLY A 604 6.99 -4.05 -34.52
C GLY A 604 5.56 -4.60 -34.63
N GLY A 605 4.57 -3.87 -34.10
CA GLY A 605 3.18 -4.31 -34.02
C GLY A 605 2.94 -5.37 -32.95
N LEU A 606 1.74 -5.95 -32.97
CA LEU A 606 1.36 -7.04 -32.07
C LEU A 606 2.12 -8.34 -32.39
N ARG A 607 2.35 -9.16 -31.36
CA ARG A 607 2.85 -10.53 -31.51
C ARG A 607 1.89 -11.37 -32.35
N LEU A 608 2.41 -12.36 -33.08
CA LEU A 608 1.61 -13.22 -33.94
C LEU A 608 0.48 -13.91 -33.13
N GLY A 609 -0.74 -13.89 -33.67
CA GLY A 609 -1.92 -14.49 -33.04
C GLY A 609 -2.68 -13.57 -32.09
N TYR A 610 -2.13 -12.40 -31.73
CA TYR A 610 -2.83 -11.40 -30.93
C TYR A 610 -3.64 -10.45 -31.82
N LYS A 611 -4.80 -10.03 -31.32
CA LYS A 611 -5.65 -8.99 -31.88
C LYS A 611 -5.89 -7.92 -30.83
N LEU A 612 -5.87 -6.65 -31.23
CA LEU A 612 -6.11 -5.53 -30.32
C LEU A 612 -7.57 -5.50 -29.86
N LYS A 613 -7.79 -5.20 -28.59
CA LYS A 613 -9.11 -4.95 -27.98
C LYS A 613 -9.25 -3.51 -27.54
N ALA A 614 -8.25 -3.01 -26.81
CA ALA A 614 -8.22 -1.66 -26.27
C ALA A 614 -6.77 -1.23 -26.05
N LEU A 615 -6.59 0.04 -25.67
CA LEU A 615 -5.33 0.57 -25.19
C LEU A 615 -5.57 1.48 -23.99
N SER A 616 -4.63 1.52 -23.05
CA SER A 616 -4.56 2.54 -22.02
C SER A 616 -3.49 3.57 -22.40
N VAL A 617 -3.81 4.85 -22.23
CA VAL A 617 -2.90 5.97 -22.54
C VAL A 617 -2.75 6.83 -21.29
N GLY A 618 -1.49 7.17 -20.95
CA GLY A 618 -1.15 8.04 -19.83
C GLY A 618 -1.01 7.37 -18.48
N GLY A 619 -1.13 6.04 -18.43
CA GLY A 619 -0.99 5.23 -17.23
C GLY A 619 -2.32 4.70 -16.75
N VAL A 620 -2.31 4.06 -15.58
CA VAL A 620 -3.57 3.64 -14.96
C VAL A 620 -4.41 4.84 -14.55
N SER A 621 -3.79 6.00 -14.33
CA SER A 621 -4.49 7.28 -14.11
C SER A 621 -5.08 7.87 -15.38
N GLY A 622 -4.61 7.44 -16.56
CA GLY A 622 -4.89 8.13 -17.80
C GLY A 622 -6.16 7.71 -18.53
N GLY A 623 -6.48 6.41 -18.48
CA GLY A 623 -7.74 5.85 -18.96
C GLY A 623 -7.63 5.00 -20.23
N PHE A 624 -8.76 4.45 -20.65
CA PHE A 624 -8.87 3.48 -21.74
C PHE A 624 -9.45 4.08 -23.01
N LEU A 625 -8.97 3.59 -24.15
CA LEU A 625 -9.49 3.87 -25.48
C LEU A 625 -9.82 2.53 -26.17
N SER A 626 -10.89 2.51 -26.97
CA SER A 626 -11.19 1.38 -27.88
C SER A 626 -10.08 1.22 -28.91
N HIS A 627 -9.94 0.02 -29.48
CA HIS A 627 -9.09 -0.23 -30.65
C HIS A 627 -9.37 0.72 -31.85
N ASP A 628 -10.59 1.30 -31.95
CA ASP A 628 -10.94 2.27 -32.99
C ASP A 628 -10.14 3.58 -32.89
N ALA A 629 -9.55 3.85 -31.73
CA ALA A 629 -8.73 5.05 -31.48
C ALA A 629 -7.33 4.97 -32.13
N LEU A 630 -6.97 3.86 -32.79
CA LEU A 630 -5.63 3.68 -33.37
C LEU A 630 -5.23 4.76 -34.40
N GLU A 631 -6.19 5.33 -35.11
CA GLU A 631 -5.93 6.41 -36.08
C GLU A 631 -5.82 7.79 -35.41
N LEU A 632 -6.11 7.92 -34.11
CA LEU A 632 -6.04 9.20 -33.41
C LEU A 632 -4.59 9.71 -33.35
N PRO A 633 -4.36 10.99 -33.68
CA PRO A 633 -3.08 11.64 -33.44
C PRO A 633 -2.74 11.71 -31.95
N PHE A 634 -1.54 11.28 -31.57
CA PHE A 634 -1.05 11.36 -30.19
C PHE A 634 -0.71 12.81 -29.81
N THR A 635 -1.74 13.54 -29.36
CA THR A 635 -1.67 14.93 -28.88
C THR A 635 -2.46 15.05 -27.59
N VAL A 636 -2.13 16.04 -26.74
CA VAL A 636 -2.84 16.24 -25.46
C VAL A 636 -4.33 16.49 -25.71
N GLU A 637 -4.66 17.28 -26.73
CA GLU A 637 -6.01 17.66 -27.08
C GLU A 637 -6.83 16.47 -27.58
N LYS A 638 -6.31 15.74 -28.57
CA LYS A 638 -7.06 14.62 -29.19
C LYS A 638 -7.25 13.45 -28.25
N ILE A 639 -6.24 13.12 -27.45
CA ILE A 639 -6.35 12.05 -26.45
C ILE A 639 -7.35 12.42 -25.36
N ARG A 640 -7.39 13.70 -24.93
CA ARG A 640 -8.38 14.20 -23.98
C ARG A 640 -9.81 14.20 -24.54
N GLU A 641 -9.99 14.62 -25.78
CA GLU A 641 -11.29 14.56 -26.47
C GLU A 641 -11.82 13.12 -26.57
N ALA A 642 -10.93 12.13 -26.68
CA ALA A 642 -11.28 10.71 -26.71
C ALA A 642 -11.51 10.09 -25.32
N GLY A 643 -11.41 10.86 -24.23
CA GLY A 643 -11.67 10.38 -22.88
C GLY A 643 -10.48 9.71 -22.18
N ALA A 644 -9.25 9.97 -22.61
CA ALA A 644 -8.03 9.58 -21.89
C ALA A 644 -7.12 10.80 -21.64
N MET A 645 -5.89 10.61 -21.18
CA MET A 645 -4.88 11.68 -21.11
C MET A 645 -3.51 11.16 -21.52
N VAL A 646 -2.64 12.06 -21.97
CA VAL A 646 -1.25 11.69 -22.33
C VAL A 646 -0.43 11.29 -21.09
N GLY A 647 -0.73 11.88 -19.92
CA GLY A 647 -0.11 11.54 -18.65
C GLY A 647 1.42 11.52 -18.70
N THR A 648 2.03 10.49 -18.12
CA THR A 648 3.48 10.27 -18.15
C THR A 648 3.99 9.86 -19.54
N GLY A 649 3.11 9.54 -20.50
CA GLY A 649 3.48 9.03 -21.81
C GLY A 649 3.54 7.50 -21.86
N THR A 650 2.92 6.75 -20.96
CA THR A 650 2.80 5.30 -21.17
C THR A 650 1.63 4.95 -22.09
N ILE A 651 1.82 3.93 -22.93
CA ILE A 651 0.76 3.33 -23.75
C ILE A 651 0.82 1.82 -23.56
N ARG A 652 -0.23 1.25 -23.00
CA ARG A 652 -0.40 -0.20 -22.86
C ARG A 652 -1.44 -0.71 -23.83
N PHE A 653 -1.07 -1.67 -24.65
CA PHE A 653 -2.02 -2.34 -25.56
C PHE A 653 -2.61 -3.57 -24.87
N TYR A 654 -3.92 -3.79 -25.04
CA TYR A 654 -4.63 -4.96 -24.54
C TYR A 654 -5.17 -5.79 -25.69
N SER A 655 -5.01 -7.10 -25.59
CA SER A 655 -5.52 -8.05 -26.57
C SER A 655 -6.92 -8.57 -26.25
N ILE A 656 -7.58 -9.18 -27.24
CA ILE A 656 -8.90 -9.80 -27.08
C ILE A 656 -8.93 -10.87 -25.97
N GLY A 657 -7.79 -11.52 -25.70
CA GLY A 657 -7.69 -12.54 -24.65
C GLY A 657 -7.57 -11.99 -23.23
N GLU A 658 -7.40 -10.68 -23.05
CA GLU A 658 -7.26 -10.04 -21.74
C GLU A 658 -8.62 -9.54 -21.21
N ASP A 659 -8.85 -9.77 -19.91
CA ASP A 659 -10.05 -9.33 -19.22
C ASP A 659 -9.87 -7.90 -18.70
N LEU A 660 -10.52 -6.95 -19.37
CA LEU A 660 -10.46 -5.55 -18.98
C LEU A 660 -11.22 -5.28 -17.67
N ILE A 661 -12.16 -6.15 -17.26
CA ILE A 661 -12.83 -6.05 -15.96
C ILE A 661 -11.83 -6.34 -14.83
N GLU A 662 -10.96 -7.34 -15.00
CA GLU A 662 -9.90 -7.63 -14.04
C GLU A 662 -8.90 -6.48 -13.97
N GLU A 663 -8.56 -5.89 -15.12
CA GLU A 663 -7.67 -4.73 -15.20
C GLU A 663 -8.25 -3.52 -14.44
N ILE A 664 -9.49 -3.10 -14.73
CA ILE A 664 -10.08 -1.94 -14.05
C ILE A 664 -10.28 -2.20 -12.55
N LEU A 665 -10.57 -3.45 -12.16
CA LEU A 665 -10.65 -3.84 -10.76
C LEU A 665 -9.30 -3.71 -10.06
N ALA A 666 -8.21 -4.12 -10.73
CA ALA A 666 -6.86 -3.94 -10.23
C ALA A 666 -6.49 -2.45 -10.12
N THR A 667 -6.82 -1.65 -11.13
CA THR A 667 -6.61 -0.19 -11.14
C THR A 667 -7.33 0.50 -9.99
N MET A 668 -8.60 0.18 -9.74
CA MET A 668 -9.34 0.75 -8.60
C MET A 668 -8.82 0.25 -7.26
N THR A 669 -8.33 -0.99 -7.19
CA THR A 669 -7.70 -1.53 -5.98
C THR A 669 -6.40 -0.80 -5.67
N PHE A 670 -5.58 -0.53 -6.70
CA PHE A 670 -4.36 0.27 -6.60
C PHE A 670 -4.67 1.66 -6.04
N PHE A 671 -5.62 2.41 -6.63
CA PHE A 671 -5.94 3.74 -6.11
C PHE A 671 -6.52 3.75 -4.69
N GLN A 672 -7.24 2.70 -4.30
CA GLN A 672 -7.70 2.55 -2.91
C GLN A 672 -6.54 2.30 -1.93
N GLN A 673 -5.44 1.69 -2.38
CA GLN A 673 -4.25 1.45 -1.57
C GLN A 673 -3.33 2.68 -1.54
N GLU A 674 -3.23 3.40 -2.65
CA GLU A 674 -2.28 4.52 -2.84
C GLU A 674 -2.82 5.89 -2.39
N THR A 675 -4.10 5.99 -2.06
CA THR A 675 -4.67 7.22 -1.51
C THR A 675 -3.98 7.59 -0.19
N CYS A 676 -3.49 8.84 -0.06
CA CYS A 676 -2.91 9.31 1.19
C CYS A 676 -3.93 9.43 2.35
N GLY A 677 -5.24 9.40 2.03
CA GLY A 677 -6.30 9.42 3.03
C GLY A 677 -6.64 10.80 3.62
N ARG A 678 -5.97 11.88 3.17
CA ARG A 678 -6.14 13.24 3.72
C ARG A 678 -7.51 13.86 3.41
N CYS A 679 -7.90 13.94 2.13
CA CYS A 679 -9.18 14.54 1.75
C CYS A 679 -10.30 13.49 1.65
N THR A 680 -11.46 13.80 2.24
CA THR A 680 -12.67 12.96 2.22
C THR A 680 -13.08 12.51 0.81
N PRO A 681 -13.20 13.39 -0.21
CA PRO A 681 -13.64 12.97 -1.53
C PRO A 681 -12.74 11.89 -2.13
N CYS A 682 -11.42 12.00 -1.99
CA CYS A 682 -10.49 10.97 -2.46
C CYS A 682 -10.57 9.70 -1.60
N ARG A 683 -10.46 9.82 -0.27
CA ARG A 683 -10.43 8.67 0.64
C ARG A 683 -11.68 7.79 0.55
N VAL A 684 -12.86 8.41 0.56
CA VAL A 684 -14.15 7.71 0.49
C VAL A 684 -14.47 7.36 -0.96
N GLY A 685 -14.20 8.28 -1.89
CA GLY A 685 -14.47 8.09 -3.31
C GLY A 685 -13.74 6.88 -3.89
N CYS A 686 -12.44 6.69 -3.63
CA CYS A 686 -11.73 5.48 -4.06
C CYS A 686 -12.44 4.19 -3.61
N GLY A 687 -13.03 4.19 -2.40
CA GLY A 687 -13.72 3.03 -1.84
C GLY A 687 -15.05 2.77 -2.56
N GLU A 688 -15.77 3.84 -2.88
CA GLU A 688 -17.02 3.77 -3.65
C GLU A 688 -16.77 3.32 -5.10
N LEU A 689 -15.72 3.84 -5.76
CA LEU A 689 -15.35 3.41 -7.12
C LEU A 689 -14.91 1.94 -7.15
N LEU A 690 -14.14 1.49 -6.16
CA LEU A 690 -13.78 0.08 -6.02
C LEU A 690 -15.02 -0.79 -5.76
N ARG A 691 -15.93 -0.36 -4.88
CA ARG A 691 -17.18 -1.08 -4.60
C ARG A 691 -18.05 -1.19 -5.85
N TYR A 692 -18.20 -0.11 -6.60
CA TYR A 692 -18.89 -0.10 -7.88
C TYR A 692 -18.25 -1.11 -8.84
N THR A 693 -16.92 -1.05 -9.01
CA THR A 693 -16.18 -1.93 -9.93
C THR A 693 -16.29 -3.41 -9.54
N GLN A 694 -16.27 -3.72 -8.23
CA GLN A 694 -16.49 -5.08 -7.73
C GLN A 694 -17.90 -5.62 -8.05
N ARG A 695 -18.92 -4.76 -8.03
CA ARG A 695 -20.29 -5.12 -8.40
C ARG A 695 -20.44 -5.23 -9.92
N LEU A 696 -19.79 -4.35 -10.67
CA LEU A 696 -19.69 -4.42 -12.12
C LEU A 696 -19.11 -5.76 -12.57
N ALA A 697 -18.01 -6.19 -11.93
CA ALA A 697 -17.39 -7.49 -12.20
C ALA A 697 -18.31 -8.70 -11.92
N ARG A 698 -19.32 -8.55 -11.06
CA ARG A 698 -20.34 -9.57 -10.76
C ARG A 698 -21.62 -9.41 -11.58
N LYS A 699 -21.71 -8.38 -12.43
CA LYS A 699 -22.92 -7.99 -13.16
C LYS A 699 -24.09 -7.65 -12.22
N GLU A 700 -23.78 -7.02 -11.08
CA GLU A 700 -24.73 -6.63 -10.02
C GLU A 700 -24.92 -5.09 -9.97
N ILE A 701 -24.97 -4.44 -11.12
CA ILE A 701 -25.11 -2.99 -11.26
C ILE A 701 -26.54 -2.61 -11.64
N THR A 702 -27.03 -1.51 -11.05
CA THR A 702 -28.33 -0.91 -11.35
C THR A 702 -28.15 0.52 -11.86
N ASP A 703 -29.19 1.09 -12.48
CA ASP A 703 -29.17 2.50 -12.92
C ASP A 703 -28.90 3.47 -11.76
N ALA A 704 -29.39 3.16 -10.57
CA ALA A 704 -29.11 3.95 -9.37
C ALA A 704 -27.62 3.93 -8.99
N ASP A 705 -26.92 2.81 -9.24
CA ASP A 705 -25.49 2.71 -9.00
C ASP A 705 -24.68 3.53 -10.01
N HIS A 706 -25.13 3.58 -11.27
CA HIS A 706 -24.53 4.45 -12.28
C HIS A 706 -24.70 5.93 -11.92
N GLN A 707 -25.90 6.34 -11.50
CA GLN A 707 -26.15 7.71 -11.05
C GLN A 707 -25.28 8.08 -9.85
N TRP A 708 -25.17 7.17 -8.86
CA TRP A 708 -24.29 7.35 -7.71
C TRP A 708 -22.82 7.45 -8.12
N LEU A 709 -22.36 6.60 -9.04
CA LEU A 709 -21.01 6.69 -9.60
C LEU A 709 -20.75 8.08 -10.20
N MET A 710 -21.67 8.61 -11.01
CA MET A 710 -21.51 9.93 -11.63
C MET A 710 -21.45 11.06 -10.58
N GLU A 711 -22.20 10.95 -9.49
CA GLU A 711 -22.14 11.93 -8.39
C GLU A 711 -20.81 11.86 -7.63
N VAL A 712 -20.34 10.66 -7.30
CA VAL A 712 -19.05 10.44 -6.61
C VAL A 712 -17.90 10.92 -7.47
N THR A 713 -17.85 10.54 -8.75
CA THR A 713 -16.78 10.92 -9.68
C THR A 713 -16.71 12.43 -9.87
N ARG A 714 -17.86 13.09 -10.07
CA ARG A 714 -17.93 14.56 -10.14
C ARG A 714 -17.45 15.22 -8.85
N THR A 715 -17.85 14.69 -7.69
CA THR A 715 -17.42 15.22 -6.39
C THR A 715 -15.90 15.10 -6.23
N MET A 716 -15.32 13.94 -6.57
CA MET A 716 -13.88 13.72 -6.53
C MET A 716 -13.14 14.71 -7.44
N GLN A 717 -13.58 14.87 -8.68
CA GLN A 717 -12.94 15.78 -9.65
C GLN A 717 -12.99 17.25 -9.22
N LEU A 718 -14.06 17.68 -8.56
CA LEU A 718 -14.25 19.08 -8.16
C LEU A 718 -13.61 19.43 -6.81
N THR A 719 -13.49 18.48 -5.89
CA THR A 719 -13.20 18.79 -4.47
C THR A 719 -11.97 18.08 -3.90
N SER A 720 -11.31 17.22 -4.69
CA SER A 720 -10.07 16.58 -4.26
C SER A 720 -8.92 17.59 -4.18
N THR A 721 -8.09 17.49 -3.14
CA THR A 721 -7.02 18.46 -2.85
C THR A 721 -5.87 18.42 -3.87
N CYS A 722 -5.59 17.26 -4.45
CA CYS A 722 -4.47 17.05 -5.37
C CYS A 722 -4.87 16.30 -6.64
N GLY A 723 -3.95 16.25 -7.60
CA GLY A 723 -4.17 15.62 -8.91
C GLY A 723 -4.53 14.13 -8.82
N PHE A 724 -4.07 13.42 -7.79
CA PHE A 724 -4.43 12.01 -7.56
C PHE A 724 -5.96 11.85 -7.53
N GLY A 725 -6.64 12.49 -6.57
CA GLY A 725 -8.09 12.30 -6.39
C GLY A 725 -8.92 12.81 -7.57
N VAL A 726 -8.39 13.78 -8.33
CA VAL A 726 -9.01 14.27 -9.56
C VAL A 726 -8.91 13.24 -10.69
N ALA A 727 -7.79 12.51 -10.78
CA ALA A 727 -7.54 11.55 -11.86
C ALA A 727 -8.16 10.17 -11.63
N VAL A 728 -8.30 9.70 -10.37
CA VAL A 728 -8.81 8.34 -10.06
C VAL A 728 -10.11 7.96 -10.80
N PRO A 729 -11.12 8.84 -10.94
CA PRO A 729 -12.33 8.51 -11.70
C PRO A 729 -12.12 8.14 -13.18
N GLN A 730 -11.10 8.72 -13.82
CA GLN A 730 -10.91 8.69 -15.27
C GLN A 730 -10.85 7.29 -15.89
N PRO A 731 -10.04 6.34 -15.39
CA PRO A 731 -9.98 4.99 -15.94
C PRO A 731 -11.30 4.25 -15.86
N LEU A 732 -12.10 4.44 -14.82
CA LEU A 732 -13.40 3.76 -14.70
C LEU A 732 -14.43 4.35 -15.68
N LEU A 733 -14.46 5.69 -15.81
CA LEU A 733 -15.36 6.36 -16.75
C LEU A 733 -15.05 5.98 -18.20
N SER A 734 -13.77 6.00 -18.57
CA SER A 734 -13.32 5.61 -19.91
C SER A 734 -13.49 4.11 -20.19
N PHE A 735 -13.27 3.26 -19.18
CA PHE A 735 -13.56 1.81 -19.27
C PHE A 735 -15.04 1.55 -19.61
N LEU A 736 -15.96 2.24 -18.94
CA LEU A 736 -17.39 2.10 -19.19
C LEU A 736 -17.76 2.57 -20.60
N ALA A 737 -17.16 3.67 -21.07
CA ALA A 737 -17.43 4.22 -22.40
C ALA A 737 -16.98 3.30 -23.55
N ILE A 738 -16.05 2.36 -23.32
CA ILE A 738 -15.57 1.44 -24.36
C ILE A 738 -16.15 0.03 -24.22
N ASN A 739 -16.91 -0.27 -23.15
CA ASN A 739 -17.51 -1.58 -22.87
C ASN A 739 -19.01 -1.43 -22.57
N ASP A 740 -19.79 -0.97 -23.55
CA ASP A 740 -21.26 -0.89 -23.48
C ASP A 740 -21.97 -2.29 -23.54
N GLU A 741 -21.23 -3.40 -23.51
CA GLU A 741 -21.71 -4.79 -23.42
C GLU A 741 -21.31 -5.46 -22.08
#